data_AF-A0A9X7G5N1-F1
#
_entry.id   AF-A0A9X7G5N1-F1
#
_cell.length_a   1.000
_cell.length_b   1.000
_cell.length_c   1.000
_cell.angle_alpha   90.00
_cell.angle_beta   90.00
_cell.angle_gamma   90.00
#
_symmetry.space_group_name_H-M   'P 1'
#
loop_
_entity.id
_entity.type
_entity.pdbx_description
1 polymer ?
#
loop_
_entity_poly.entity_id
_entity_poly.type
_entity_poly.pdbx_seq_one_letter_code
_entity_poly.pdbx_strand_id
1 'polypeptide(L)'
;MQFYHHNLLNLSQNNPKLEEIILLVTGQTIQELEKEYEHSSLYQGLVLELNDFSSQLAEVFISNVVDIQLIHEKVEKVLNEKLHSILNPYRDLIKDTHLLIENLKLQMVSQSLIKLEKPISIYNDMAKFQNEHHTYIEIFPVAVKEFLNTIKHSLCCLEKMLERFSSDLEEIETTFKVNDLEVILIHLEQGDFHEFGENVSIFEFKEIKLVYKDRNSLVDNVFENIVNVLKNKQYRMEIGIPKRIARDTYTWYEFISFVDCEITSEVKRYYRNIGGLLGVLFCTNSGDIHQENLLAQKTIPYLIDSECMFSSRVDFDNVLSGTVLDTHLLPTLVGNPDERSICGIGFNKLYRGNIPFKQLENVSREYLKNEIFKGYRETVDAMLTNVDTIGNLIDESIYTVREVYRATGFYGKILHIISHPRYLNNWLDRKLLLSVLLQTDNLPNWVVQREIECLNAGRIPIFYHTHYKGDKISRNALKKLTLLNDSTEKRYQESVLKLSLDYLFGKTHYENSFLLNDNVIIDYLLSTRKKVFKRNGKYFLLNLEDCRGSAKLLSVMGNDLYSGKGGHLFLLICIYIKRPHAKLKKEIDDYYAELYLEFVKKKELTIGVYDGDASILYLTHLMIQYMGENHQYNTELMVILKRFSTDYSLEQETKMDVISGIAGFLIVLMRIQKYESNEIVQELTIKSVQKLLNSCLTQVKGELTWEKGYTGFSHGNAGIIYALALFQTNYPDPKIHKVILEALLYEKKNRNQQGWIDGRSQNKQEDFNSWCHGALGIEISRNAILEECSNLDDTIITILKEDLQYAKKTKSLRRFHINNSLCHGKFGYFFHEENSNALTHLLSKGIHIDADDLYMNKSLMQGELGAYYTHLFLNCLGMPNILLLT
;
A
#
# COMPACT_ATOMS: atom_id res chain seq x y z
N MET A 1 -1.30 37.22 18.52
CA MET A 1 -2.76 37.19 18.25
C MET A 1 -3.16 38.03 17.05
N GLN A 2 -3.00 39.37 17.03
CA GLN A 2 -3.36 40.20 15.86
C GLN A 2 -2.65 39.82 14.54
N PHE A 3 -1.39 39.40 14.61
CA PHE A 3 -0.61 38.93 13.44
C PHE A 3 -1.14 37.61 12.84
N TYR A 4 -1.81 36.77 13.62
CA TYR A 4 -2.32 35.46 13.18
C TYR A 4 -3.78 35.55 12.71
N HIS A 5 -4.60 36.38 13.35
CA HIS A 5 -5.95 36.73 12.90
C HIS A 5 -5.95 37.30 11.48
N HIS A 6 -4.95 38.14 11.16
CA HIS A 6 -4.76 38.68 9.81
C HIS A 6 -4.36 37.62 8.76
N ASN A 7 -3.64 36.56 9.15
CA ASN A 7 -3.19 35.51 8.22
C ASN A 7 -4.26 34.44 7.97
N LEU A 8 -5.11 34.11 8.95
CA LEU A 8 -6.22 33.17 8.80
C LEU A 8 -7.36 33.74 7.95
N LEU A 9 -7.74 35.00 8.18
CA LEU A 9 -8.69 35.72 7.31
C LEU A 9 -8.12 35.88 5.89
N ASN A 10 -6.82 36.15 5.73
CA ASN A 10 -6.20 36.18 4.41
C ASN A 10 -6.14 34.77 3.75
N LEU A 11 -5.98 33.69 4.51
CA LEU A 11 -5.97 32.32 3.97
C LEU A 11 -7.37 31.84 3.58
N SER A 12 -8.42 32.16 4.35
CA SER A 12 -9.80 31.83 3.98
C SER A 12 -10.31 32.67 2.80
N GLN A 13 -9.99 33.98 2.78
CA GLN A 13 -10.33 34.86 1.66
C GLN A 13 -9.66 34.45 0.34
N ASN A 14 -8.50 33.81 0.40
CA ASN A 14 -7.78 33.30 -0.78
C ASN A 14 -8.06 31.82 -1.10
N ASN A 15 -8.83 31.10 -0.27
CA ASN A 15 -9.12 29.68 -0.47
C ASN A 15 -10.53 29.33 0.06
N PRO A 16 -11.60 29.60 -0.71
CA PRO A 16 -12.99 29.32 -0.29
C PRO A 16 -13.27 27.85 0.04
N LYS A 17 -12.48 26.92 -0.51
CA LYS A 17 -12.53 25.49 -0.14
C LYS A 17 -12.14 25.24 1.32
N LEU A 18 -11.27 26.05 1.92
CA LEU A 18 -10.79 25.87 3.29
C LEU A 18 -11.92 26.11 4.31
N GLU A 19 -12.76 27.11 4.07
CA GLU A 19 -13.89 27.45 4.93
C GLU A 19 -15.01 26.39 4.82
N GLU A 20 -15.27 25.91 3.60
CA GLU A 20 -16.17 24.79 3.35
C GLU A 20 -15.69 23.48 4.01
N ILE A 21 -14.39 23.19 3.93
CA ILE A 21 -13.73 22.04 4.60
C ILE A 21 -13.85 22.16 6.13
N ILE A 22 -13.57 23.32 6.71
CA ILE A 22 -13.64 23.53 8.17
C ILE A 22 -15.08 23.37 8.66
N LEU A 23 -16.06 23.92 7.94
CA LEU A 23 -17.48 23.79 8.29
C LEU A 23 -17.97 22.35 8.15
N LEU A 24 -17.59 21.64 7.08
CA LEU A 24 -17.91 20.22 6.88
C LEU A 24 -17.31 19.30 7.95
N VAL A 25 -16.10 19.60 8.41
CA VAL A 25 -15.32 18.74 9.32
C VAL A 25 -15.66 19.00 10.78
N THR A 26 -15.91 20.26 11.14
CA THR A 26 -16.07 20.65 12.55
C THR A 26 -17.51 20.93 12.93
N GLY A 27 -18.42 21.04 11.95
CA GLY A 27 -19.80 21.50 12.17
C GLY A 27 -19.88 22.98 12.59
N GLN A 28 -18.75 23.69 12.57
CA GLN A 28 -18.59 25.06 13.04
C GLN A 28 -17.86 25.89 11.98
N THR A 29 -18.27 27.15 11.84
CA THR A 29 -17.54 28.15 11.07
C THR A 29 -16.23 28.54 11.77
N ILE A 30 -15.28 29.11 11.03
CA ILE A 30 -14.04 29.66 11.61
C ILE A 30 -14.37 30.67 12.72
N GLN A 31 -15.42 31.47 12.55
CA GLN A 31 -15.89 32.45 13.54
C GLN A 31 -16.48 31.79 14.81
N GLU A 32 -17.13 30.63 14.69
CA GLU A 32 -17.64 29.87 15.83
C GLU A 32 -16.50 29.18 16.60
N LEU A 33 -15.49 28.66 15.89
CA LEU A 33 -14.26 28.12 16.49
C LEU A 33 -13.47 29.21 17.23
N GLU A 34 -13.41 30.42 16.68
CA GLU A 34 -12.80 31.58 17.34
C GLU A 34 -13.57 31.97 18.61
N LYS A 35 -14.91 31.99 18.58
CA LYS A 35 -15.74 32.25 19.77
C LYS A 35 -15.59 31.16 20.83
N GLU A 36 -15.50 29.90 20.44
CA GLU A 36 -15.25 28.78 21.36
C GLU A 36 -13.89 28.94 22.06
N TYR A 37 -12.87 29.43 21.35
CA TYR A 37 -11.57 29.72 21.92
C TYR A 37 -11.54 30.96 22.82
N GLU A 38 -12.20 32.04 22.41
CA GLU A 38 -12.30 33.28 23.20
C GLU A 38 -13.12 33.08 24.47
N HIS A 39 -14.14 32.20 24.44
CA HIS A 39 -14.91 31.79 25.62
C HIS A 39 -14.32 30.59 26.37
N SER A 40 -13.24 29.99 25.86
CA SER A 40 -12.46 28.98 26.57
C SER A 40 -11.70 29.69 27.70
N SER A 41 -12.37 29.86 28.83
CA SER A 41 -11.79 30.11 30.14
C SER A 41 -10.94 28.93 30.63
N LEU A 42 -10.30 28.19 29.71
CA LEU A 42 -9.46 27.03 29.99
C LEU A 42 -8.35 27.40 30.96
N TYR A 43 -7.86 28.63 30.94
CA TYR A 43 -6.77 29.08 31.81
C TYR A 43 -7.18 29.17 33.29
N GLN A 44 -8.36 29.73 33.61
CA GLN A 44 -8.86 29.78 35.00
C GLN A 44 -9.44 28.43 35.43
N GLY A 45 -10.07 27.69 34.50
CA GLY A 45 -10.58 26.34 34.73
C GLY A 45 -9.47 25.31 35.00
N LEU A 46 -8.39 25.28 34.20
CA LEU A 46 -7.27 24.35 34.42
C LEU A 46 -6.51 24.62 35.71
N VAL A 47 -6.33 25.89 36.09
CA VAL A 47 -5.61 26.25 37.33
C VAL A 47 -6.43 25.87 38.56
N LEU A 48 -7.76 26.01 38.51
CA LEU A 48 -8.67 25.50 39.54
C LEU A 48 -8.72 23.97 39.54
N GLU A 49 -8.86 23.34 38.36
CA GLU A 49 -8.85 21.88 38.22
C GLU A 49 -7.53 21.29 38.74
N LEU A 50 -6.35 21.85 38.45
CA LEU A 50 -5.06 21.34 38.93
C LEU A 50 -4.88 21.42 40.46
N ASN A 51 -5.35 22.52 41.07
CA ASN A 51 -5.30 22.71 42.52
C ASN A 51 -6.30 21.77 43.24
N ASP A 52 -7.49 21.60 42.68
CA ASP A 52 -8.46 20.57 43.12
C ASP A 52 -7.91 19.16 42.85
N PHE A 53 -7.25 18.92 41.72
CA PHE A 53 -6.78 17.60 41.27
C PHE A 53 -5.67 17.06 42.17
N SER A 54 -4.71 17.89 42.62
CA SER A 54 -3.68 17.44 43.56
C SER A 54 -4.23 17.08 44.95
N SER A 55 -5.28 17.77 45.38
CA SER A 55 -5.92 17.58 46.69
C SER A 55 -6.91 16.41 46.65
N GLN A 56 -7.69 16.31 45.57
CA GLN A 56 -8.65 15.24 45.31
C GLN A 56 -7.99 13.92 44.94
N LEU A 57 -6.82 13.88 44.29
CA LEU A 57 -6.15 12.60 44.00
C LEU A 57 -5.66 11.89 45.26
N ALA A 58 -5.16 12.63 46.25
CA ALA A 58 -4.76 12.04 47.51
C ALA A 58 -5.98 11.67 48.35
N GLU A 59 -7.01 12.51 48.42
CA GLU A 59 -8.20 12.23 49.23
C GLU A 59 -9.15 11.22 48.60
N VAL A 60 -9.47 11.28 47.30
CA VAL A 60 -10.42 10.37 46.62
C VAL A 60 -9.84 8.96 46.50
N PHE A 61 -8.56 8.81 46.17
CA PHE A 61 -7.92 7.50 46.05
C PHE A 61 -7.72 6.81 47.41
N ILE A 62 -7.64 7.58 48.51
CA ILE A 62 -7.56 7.04 49.87
C ILE A 62 -8.96 6.86 50.50
N SER A 63 -9.95 7.68 50.14
CA SER A 63 -11.29 7.68 50.77
C SER A 63 -12.35 6.83 50.05
N ASN A 64 -12.20 6.51 48.76
CA ASN A 64 -13.11 5.59 48.05
C ASN A 64 -12.70 4.11 48.17
N VAL A 65 -11.54 3.82 48.76
CA VAL A 65 -10.88 2.50 48.81
C VAL A 65 -11.11 1.85 50.18
N VAL A 66 -12.32 1.99 50.73
CA VAL A 66 -12.64 1.60 52.13
C VAL A 66 -12.86 0.08 52.29
N ASP A 67 -13.07 -0.69 51.22
CA ASP A 67 -13.15 -2.17 51.26
C ASP A 67 -11.88 -2.89 50.76
N ILE A 68 -10.85 -2.15 50.33
CA ILE A 68 -9.62 -2.68 49.72
C ILE A 68 -8.52 -3.00 50.73
N GLN A 69 -8.78 -2.96 52.06
CA GLN A 69 -7.76 -3.22 53.09
C GLN A 69 -6.95 -4.53 52.89
N LEU A 70 -7.53 -5.56 52.28
CA LEU A 70 -6.82 -6.83 51.97
C LEU A 70 -5.92 -6.75 50.71
N ILE A 71 -6.25 -5.88 49.76
CA ILE A 71 -5.50 -5.64 48.50
C ILE A 71 -4.45 -4.54 48.70
N HIS A 72 -4.69 -3.60 49.61
CA HIS A 72 -3.80 -2.48 49.95
C HIS A 72 -2.39 -2.98 50.32
N GLU A 73 -2.26 -3.98 51.20
CA GLU A 73 -0.94 -4.53 51.56
C GLU A 73 -0.24 -5.27 50.40
N LYS A 74 -0.99 -5.88 49.46
CA LYS A 74 -0.44 -6.70 48.38
C LYS A 74 -0.07 -5.91 47.10
N VAL A 75 -0.70 -4.75 46.84
CA VAL A 75 -0.56 -4.01 45.56
C VAL A 75 0.02 -2.60 45.71
N GLU A 76 0.11 -2.05 46.94
CA GLU A 76 0.59 -0.68 47.22
C GLU A 76 1.98 -0.36 46.65
N LYS A 77 2.91 -1.32 46.69
CA LYS A 77 4.26 -1.13 46.14
C LYS A 77 4.26 -0.96 44.61
N VAL A 78 3.45 -1.76 43.91
CA VAL A 78 3.32 -1.73 42.44
C VAL A 78 2.61 -0.46 41.98
N LEU A 79 1.56 -0.05 42.72
CA LEU A 79 0.85 1.21 42.52
C LEU A 79 1.80 2.41 42.65
N ASN A 80 2.59 2.49 43.71
CA ASN A 80 3.54 3.57 43.95
C ASN A 80 4.67 3.62 42.88
N GLU A 81 5.29 2.48 42.56
CA GLU A 81 6.35 2.41 41.53
C GLU A 81 5.82 2.83 40.14
N LYS A 82 4.58 2.46 39.81
CA LYS A 82 3.97 2.80 38.52
C LYS A 82 3.49 4.24 38.45
N LEU A 83 2.87 4.79 39.51
CA LEU A 83 2.59 6.23 39.64
C LEU A 83 3.86 7.05 39.43
N HIS A 84 4.98 6.64 40.03
CA HIS A 84 6.27 7.25 39.75
C HIS A 84 6.70 7.12 38.28
N SER A 85 6.52 5.96 37.64
CA SER A 85 6.83 5.79 36.20
C SER A 85 5.95 6.64 35.27
N ILE A 86 4.69 6.89 35.65
CA ILE A 86 3.74 7.74 34.92
C ILE A 86 4.05 9.21 35.18
N LEU A 87 4.76 9.57 36.25
CA LEU A 87 5.06 10.98 36.57
C LEU A 87 6.51 11.38 36.20
N ASN A 88 7.45 10.44 36.14
CA ASN A 88 8.89 10.70 35.95
C ASN A 88 9.28 11.22 34.55
N PRO A 89 8.82 10.66 33.42
CA PRO A 89 9.12 11.21 32.09
C PRO A 89 8.62 12.65 31.93
N TYR A 90 7.57 13.02 32.65
CA TYR A 90 6.95 14.34 32.63
C TYR A 90 7.73 15.33 33.49
N ARG A 91 8.26 14.87 34.62
CA ARG A 91 9.25 15.60 35.40
C ARG A 91 10.51 15.90 34.57
N ASP A 92 10.97 14.94 33.78
CA ASP A 92 12.14 15.08 32.91
C ASP A 92 11.86 15.98 31.70
N LEU A 93 10.67 15.89 31.09
CA LEU A 93 10.25 16.81 30.00
C LEU A 93 10.14 18.26 30.48
N ILE A 94 9.57 18.50 31.66
CA ILE A 94 9.51 19.83 32.27
C ILE A 94 10.92 20.36 32.52
N LYS A 95 11.83 19.49 32.99
CA LYS A 95 13.24 19.81 33.23
C LYS A 95 14.00 20.11 31.92
N ASP A 96 13.78 19.32 30.87
CA ASP A 96 14.42 19.50 29.56
C ASP A 96 13.88 20.73 28.82
N THR A 97 12.59 21.02 28.95
CA THR A 97 11.96 22.23 28.40
C THR A 97 12.45 23.47 29.13
N HIS A 98 12.65 23.39 30.45
CA HIS A 98 13.29 24.44 31.23
C HIS A 98 14.74 24.66 30.80
N LEU A 99 15.52 23.58 30.61
CA LEU A 99 16.90 23.65 30.14
C LEU A 99 16.97 24.24 28.72
N LEU A 100 16.01 23.91 27.84
CA LEU A 100 15.90 24.46 26.50
C LEU A 100 15.55 25.95 26.54
N ILE A 101 14.61 26.37 27.40
CA ILE A 101 14.21 27.77 27.55
C ILE A 101 15.32 28.60 28.20
N GLU A 102 16.03 28.09 29.20
CA GLU A 102 17.22 28.73 29.75
C GLU A 102 18.33 28.83 28.71
N ASN A 103 18.60 27.76 27.95
CA ASN A 103 19.57 27.80 26.86
C ASN A 103 19.16 28.79 25.76
N LEU A 104 17.87 28.88 25.42
CA LEU A 104 17.36 29.84 24.44
C LEU A 104 17.40 31.28 24.98
N LYS A 105 17.15 31.50 26.28
CA LYS A 105 17.32 32.81 26.95
C LYS A 105 18.80 33.22 27.00
N LEU A 106 19.71 32.27 27.23
CA LEU A 106 21.16 32.49 27.19
C LEU A 106 21.67 32.71 25.76
N GLN A 107 21.07 32.07 24.75
CA GLN A 107 21.40 32.21 23.32
C GLN A 107 20.79 33.44 22.64
N MET A 108 19.90 34.20 23.31
CA MET A 108 19.50 35.53 22.84
C MET A 108 20.58 36.61 23.03
N VAL A 109 21.80 36.22 23.44
CA VAL A 109 23.03 36.98 23.23
C VAL A 109 23.92 36.22 22.24
N SER A 110 23.99 36.74 21.02
CA SER A 110 24.91 36.42 19.91
C SER A 110 24.45 35.38 18.86
N GLN A 111 24.62 35.82 17.61
CA GLN A 111 24.19 35.21 16.37
C GLN A 111 24.94 33.90 16.04
N SER A 112 24.31 33.09 15.17
CA SER A 112 24.90 32.05 14.32
C SER A 112 25.49 30.79 14.98
N LEU A 113 24.74 29.68 14.80
CA LEU A 113 25.18 28.27 14.62
C LEU A 113 26.35 27.75 15.48
N ILE A 114 26.15 26.62 16.17
CA ILE A 114 27.03 25.43 16.12
C ILE A 114 26.44 24.28 16.97
N LYS A 115 26.15 23.18 16.28
CA LYS A 115 26.24 21.75 16.68
C LYS A 115 25.76 21.31 18.08
N LEU A 116 24.71 20.48 18.04
CA LEU A 116 24.40 19.42 19.01
C LEU A 116 25.63 18.58 19.38
N GLU A 117 26.08 18.62 20.64
CA GLU A 117 26.79 17.52 21.32
C GLU A 117 26.38 17.47 22.82
N LYS A 118 26.19 16.24 23.32
CA LYS A 118 25.67 15.78 24.64
C LYS A 118 26.65 16.05 25.84
N PRO A 119 26.42 15.52 27.07
CA PRO A 119 25.32 15.72 28.03
C PRO A 119 25.79 16.00 29.50
N ILE A 120 24.84 16.39 30.37
CA ILE A 120 24.76 16.15 31.83
C ILE A 120 25.95 16.59 32.72
N SER A 121 25.75 17.68 33.44
CA SER A 121 25.86 17.70 34.91
C SER A 121 25.10 18.92 35.41
N ILE A 122 24.12 18.71 36.29
CA ILE A 122 23.64 19.60 37.37
C ILE A 122 22.41 18.89 37.95
N TYR A 123 22.69 18.12 39.00
CA TYR A 123 21.72 17.63 39.96
C TYR A 123 21.67 18.65 41.10
N ASN A 124 20.48 18.76 41.71
CA ASN A 124 20.16 19.45 42.96
C ASN A 124 19.62 20.87 42.82
N ASP A 125 18.29 20.97 42.72
CA ASP A 125 17.50 21.70 43.72
C ASP A 125 15.99 21.47 43.49
N MET A 126 15.41 20.51 44.23
CA MET A 126 13.98 20.16 44.15
C MET A 126 13.07 21.09 44.98
N ALA A 127 13.61 22.06 45.72
CA ALA A 127 12.83 22.86 46.66
C ALA A 127 12.20 24.14 46.07
N LYS A 128 12.46 24.48 44.80
CA LYS A 128 11.86 25.66 44.12
C LYS A 128 10.66 25.35 43.22
N PHE A 129 10.19 24.10 43.22
CA PHE A 129 9.22 23.59 42.25
C PHE A 129 7.79 24.16 42.40
N GLN A 130 7.43 24.74 43.54
CA GLN A 130 6.04 25.13 43.84
C GLN A 130 5.58 26.47 43.22
N ASN A 131 6.48 27.31 42.70
CA ASN A 131 6.12 28.69 42.29
C ASN A 131 6.16 28.98 40.78
N GLU A 132 6.45 28.00 39.91
CA GLU A 132 6.62 28.24 38.45
C GLU A 132 5.59 27.53 37.55
N HIS A 133 4.50 26.98 38.11
CA HIS A 133 3.47 26.27 37.34
C HIS A 133 2.75 27.15 36.30
N HIS A 134 2.58 28.44 36.57
CA HIS A 134 1.81 29.35 35.70
C HIS A 134 2.45 29.58 34.32
N THR A 135 3.78 29.64 34.24
CA THR A 135 4.49 29.99 33.00
C THR A 135 4.38 28.91 31.92
N TYR A 136 4.29 27.63 32.30
CA TYR A 136 4.22 26.51 31.33
C TYR A 136 2.81 26.30 30.77
N ILE A 137 1.78 26.54 31.60
CA ILE A 137 0.37 26.52 31.19
C ILE A 137 0.12 27.59 30.11
N GLU A 138 0.81 28.74 30.20
CA GLU A 138 0.73 29.80 29.19
C GLU A 138 1.41 29.42 27.87
N ILE A 139 2.47 28.62 27.90
CA ILE A 139 3.28 28.30 26.71
C ILE A 139 2.76 27.04 25.99
N PHE A 140 2.22 26.04 26.70
CA PHE A 140 1.72 24.80 26.08
C PHE A 140 0.37 24.34 26.68
N PRO A 141 -0.70 25.14 26.57
CA PRO A 141 -1.99 24.83 27.19
C PRO A 141 -2.60 23.50 26.70
N VAL A 142 -2.36 23.14 25.43
CA VAL A 142 -2.86 21.88 24.85
C VAL A 142 -2.15 20.68 25.47
N ALA A 143 -0.83 20.76 25.66
CA ALA A 143 -0.04 19.68 26.27
C ALA A 143 -0.47 19.41 27.72
N VAL A 144 -0.74 20.47 28.50
CA VAL A 144 -1.20 20.32 29.89
C VAL A 144 -2.58 19.68 29.96
N LYS A 145 -3.50 20.04 29.05
CA LYS A 145 -4.83 19.43 28.96
C LYS A 145 -4.73 17.94 28.62
N GLU A 146 -3.92 17.58 27.63
CA GLU A 146 -3.69 16.17 27.28
C GLU A 146 -3.11 15.39 28.44
N PHE A 147 -2.12 15.96 29.11
CA PHE A 147 -1.49 15.38 30.29
C PHE A 147 -2.50 15.05 31.40
N LEU A 148 -3.35 16.01 31.76
CA LEU A 148 -4.36 15.80 32.80
C LEU A 148 -5.40 14.76 32.41
N ASN A 149 -5.82 14.77 31.14
CA ASN A 149 -6.75 13.79 30.63
C ASN A 149 -6.15 12.37 30.66
N THR A 150 -4.88 12.20 30.26
CA THR A 150 -4.20 10.91 30.31
C THR A 150 -4.10 10.39 31.75
N ILE A 151 -3.69 11.23 32.71
CA ILE A 151 -3.60 10.82 34.12
C ILE A 151 -4.97 10.43 34.67
N LYS A 152 -5.98 11.30 34.51
CA LYS A 152 -7.34 11.05 34.98
C LYS A 152 -7.88 9.72 34.41
N HIS A 153 -7.61 9.48 33.14
CA HIS A 153 -8.03 8.27 32.44
C HIS A 153 -7.34 7.01 32.98
N SER A 154 -6.00 7.01 33.07
CA SER A 154 -5.25 5.86 33.59
C SER A 154 -5.65 5.51 35.04
N LEU A 155 -5.92 6.51 35.88
CA LEU A 155 -6.39 6.30 37.25
C LEU A 155 -7.79 5.68 37.31
N CYS A 156 -8.74 6.19 36.52
CA CYS A 156 -10.09 5.64 36.44
C CYS A 156 -10.07 4.19 35.93
N CYS A 157 -9.22 3.88 34.95
CA CYS A 157 -9.07 2.51 34.45
C CYS A 157 -8.51 1.57 35.53
N LEU A 158 -7.55 2.05 36.32
CA LEU A 158 -6.93 1.30 37.40
C LEU A 158 -7.91 1.00 38.53
N GLU A 159 -8.66 2.00 38.99
CA GLU A 159 -9.71 1.87 40.01
C GLU A 159 -10.74 0.82 39.58
N LYS A 160 -11.31 0.99 38.39
CA LYS A 160 -12.29 0.07 37.79
C LYS A 160 -11.76 -1.37 37.66
N MET A 161 -10.50 -1.54 37.27
CA MET A 161 -9.87 -2.86 37.14
C MET A 161 -9.67 -3.54 38.50
N LEU A 162 -9.24 -2.79 39.53
CA LEU A 162 -9.02 -3.32 40.87
C LEU A 162 -10.33 -3.69 41.57
N GLU A 163 -11.39 -2.90 41.41
CA GLU A 163 -12.74 -3.23 41.90
C GLU A 163 -13.25 -4.55 41.30
N ARG A 164 -13.05 -4.72 39.99
CA ARG A 164 -13.43 -5.95 39.27
C ARG A 164 -12.60 -7.15 39.69
N PHE A 165 -11.30 -6.98 39.87
CA PHE A 165 -10.43 -8.02 40.42
C PHE A 165 -10.90 -8.47 41.81
N SER A 166 -11.23 -7.51 42.68
CA SER A 166 -11.75 -7.82 44.02
C SER A 166 -13.07 -8.57 43.95
N SER A 167 -13.96 -8.19 43.04
CA SER A 167 -15.29 -8.79 42.89
C SER A 167 -15.24 -10.21 42.33
N ASP A 168 -14.24 -10.53 41.50
CA ASP A 168 -14.12 -11.83 40.82
C ASP A 168 -13.13 -12.79 41.48
N LEU A 169 -12.50 -12.40 42.60
CA LEU A 169 -11.39 -13.12 43.23
C LEU A 169 -11.69 -14.61 43.46
N GLU A 170 -12.85 -14.93 44.03
CA GLU A 170 -13.27 -16.30 44.33
C GLU A 170 -13.45 -17.15 43.05
N GLU A 171 -14.01 -16.56 41.98
CA GLU A 171 -14.17 -17.25 40.70
C GLU A 171 -12.84 -17.42 39.99
N ILE A 172 -11.91 -16.47 40.14
CA ILE A 172 -10.54 -16.57 39.64
C ILE A 172 -9.81 -17.75 40.31
N GLU A 173 -9.85 -17.84 41.65
CA GLU A 173 -9.24 -18.93 42.41
C GLU A 173 -9.81 -20.29 41.99
N THR A 174 -11.13 -20.38 41.89
CA THR A 174 -11.83 -21.62 41.51
C THR A 174 -11.55 -22.02 40.06
N THR A 175 -11.62 -21.08 39.13
CA THR A 175 -11.54 -21.34 37.70
C THR A 175 -10.10 -21.65 37.29
N PHE A 176 -9.12 -20.88 37.74
CA PHE A 176 -7.72 -21.07 37.38
C PHE A 176 -6.97 -21.98 38.36
N LYS A 177 -7.65 -22.50 39.40
CA LYS A 177 -7.13 -23.46 40.39
C LYS A 177 -5.91 -22.94 41.13
N VAL A 178 -6.01 -21.73 41.66
CA VAL A 178 -4.95 -21.05 42.42
C VAL A 178 -5.32 -21.03 43.89
N ASN A 179 -4.39 -21.39 44.78
CA ASN A 179 -4.67 -21.53 46.22
C ASN A 179 -4.35 -20.25 47.04
N ASP A 180 -3.59 -19.30 46.49
CA ASP A 180 -3.30 -17.98 47.08
C ASP A 180 -2.92 -16.97 45.99
N LEU A 181 -3.75 -15.95 45.79
CA LEU A 181 -3.48 -14.85 44.85
C LEU A 181 -2.67 -13.75 45.56
N GLU A 182 -1.36 -13.96 45.65
CA GLU A 182 -0.41 -12.88 45.94
C GLU A 182 0.00 -12.23 44.61
N VAL A 183 -0.46 -10.99 44.38
CA VAL A 183 -0.07 -10.19 43.21
C VAL A 183 1.39 -9.78 43.39
N ILE A 184 2.24 -10.24 42.49
CA ILE A 184 3.66 -9.87 42.45
C ILE A 184 3.83 -8.57 41.65
N LEU A 185 3.13 -8.47 40.51
CA LEU A 185 3.28 -7.37 39.57
C LEU A 185 2.04 -7.22 38.69
N ILE A 186 1.72 -5.99 38.32
CA ILE A 186 0.68 -5.68 37.33
C ILE A 186 1.32 -4.93 36.18
N HIS A 187 1.30 -5.53 34.99
CA HIS A 187 1.74 -4.89 33.76
C HIS A 187 0.53 -4.19 33.13
N LEU A 188 0.41 -2.88 33.36
CA LEU A 188 -0.66 -2.07 32.77
C LEU A 188 -0.37 -1.73 31.30
N GLU A 189 -1.44 -1.39 30.56
CA GLU A 189 -1.38 -0.72 29.25
C GLU A 189 -0.47 -1.44 28.24
N GLN A 190 -0.66 -2.76 28.06
CA GLN A 190 0.14 -3.58 27.13
C GLN A 190 -0.29 -3.45 25.65
N GLY A 191 -0.74 -2.25 25.22
CA GLY A 191 -1.27 -1.98 23.88
C GLY A 191 -1.37 -0.49 23.55
N ASP A 192 -1.95 -0.16 22.40
CA ASP A 192 -2.17 1.21 21.93
C ASP A 192 -3.17 1.98 22.82
N PHE A 193 -2.92 3.28 23.03
CA PHE A 193 -3.76 4.10 23.91
C PHE A 193 -5.06 4.58 23.19
N HIS A 194 -6.21 4.06 23.62
CA HIS A 194 -7.54 4.27 23.00
C HIS A 194 -8.55 5.01 23.90
N GLU A 195 -9.71 5.37 23.34
CA GLU A 195 -10.68 6.32 23.92
C GLU A 195 -11.42 5.90 25.19
N PHE A 196 -11.36 4.61 25.55
CA PHE A 196 -11.98 4.05 26.76
C PHE A 196 -11.03 3.17 27.58
N GLY A 197 -9.72 3.17 27.27
CA GLY A 197 -8.77 2.34 28.00
C GLY A 197 -9.14 0.87 27.94
N GLU A 198 -9.26 0.30 26.73
CA GLU A 198 -9.16 -1.15 26.56
C GLU A 198 -7.74 -1.58 26.94
N ASN A 199 -7.50 -1.58 28.24
CA ASN A 199 -6.22 -1.82 28.85
C ASN A 199 -6.09 -3.33 28.98
N VAL A 200 -5.38 -3.92 28.04
CA VAL A 200 -4.80 -5.24 28.27
C VAL A 200 -3.82 -5.10 29.43
N SER A 201 -4.16 -5.72 30.55
CA SER A 201 -3.32 -5.70 31.75
C SER A 201 -2.97 -7.12 32.15
N ILE A 202 -1.70 -7.37 32.48
CA ILE A 202 -1.25 -8.69 32.89
C ILE A 202 -1.04 -8.68 34.40
N PHE A 203 -1.79 -9.51 35.10
CA PHE A 203 -1.62 -9.75 36.52
C PHE A 203 -0.67 -10.93 36.68
N GLU A 204 0.46 -10.68 37.34
CA GLU A 204 1.44 -11.71 37.67
C GLU A 204 1.28 -12.11 39.13
N PHE A 205 0.88 -13.36 39.33
CA PHE A 205 0.80 -14.00 40.63
C PHE A 205 1.99 -14.95 40.79
N LYS A 206 2.19 -15.43 42.02
CA LYS A 206 3.26 -16.38 42.33
C LYS A 206 3.23 -17.67 41.51
N GLU A 207 2.03 -18.18 41.23
CA GLU A 207 1.85 -19.47 40.54
C GLU A 207 1.42 -19.32 39.08
N ILE A 208 0.72 -18.24 38.73
CA ILE A 208 0.13 -18.04 37.40
C ILE A 208 0.21 -16.58 36.94
N LYS A 209 -0.07 -16.36 35.66
CA LYS A 209 -0.36 -15.04 35.11
C LYS A 209 -1.76 -15.03 34.53
N LEU A 210 -2.45 -13.90 34.62
CA LEU A 210 -3.77 -13.68 34.01
C LEU A 210 -3.75 -12.41 33.18
N VAL A 211 -4.56 -12.40 32.12
CA VAL A 211 -4.73 -11.22 31.26
C VAL A 211 -6.12 -10.66 31.48
N TYR A 212 -6.20 -9.44 31.97
CA TYR A 212 -7.42 -8.66 32.03
C TYR A 212 -7.59 -7.88 30.74
N LYS A 213 -8.78 -7.94 30.14
CA LYS A 213 -9.18 -7.06 29.04
C LYS A 213 -10.48 -6.36 29.40
N ASP A 214 -10.54 -5.04 29.24
CA ASP A 214 -11.76 -4.24 29.43
C ASP A 214 -12.73 -4.35 28.25
N ARG A 215 -13.00 -5.58 27.81
CA ARG A 215 -14.00 -5.94 26.81
C ARG A 215 -14.63 -7.30 27.10
N ASN A 216 -15.87 -7.51 26.66
CA ASN A 216 -16.51 -8.82 26.75
C ASN A 216 -15.89 -9.84 25.79
N SER A 217 -16.24 -11.11 25.99
CA SER A 217 -15.74 -12.23 25.19
C SER A 217 -16.78 -12.81 24.23
N LEU A 218 -17.79 -12.04 23.83
CA LEU A 218 -18.89 -12.56 23.00
C LEU A 218 -18.38 -13.03 21.64
N VAL A 219 -17.45 -12.29 21.03
CA VAL A 219 -16.76 -12.69 19.79
C VAL A 219 -15.93 -13.95 19.98
N ASP A 220 -15.21 -14.05 21.10
CA ASP A 220 -14.42 -15.24 21.45
C ASP A 220 -15.31 -16.49 21.55
N ASN A 221 -16.52 -16.37 22.10
CA ASN A 221 -17.49 -17.46 22.20
C ASN A 221 -17.92 -17.96 20.80
N VAL A 222 -18.19 -17.05 19.86
CA VAL A 222 -18.56 -17.43 18.48
C VAL A 222 -17.40 -18.13 17.80
N PHE A 223 -16.18 -17.59 17.92
CA PHE A 223 -14.98 -18.22 17.39
C PHE A 223 -14.77 -19.63 17.95
N GLU A 224 -14.92 -19.80 19.27
CA GLU A 224 -14.80 -21.08 19.94
C GLU A 224 -15.82 -22.10 19.44
N ASN A 225 -17.07 -21.69 19.26
CA ASN A 225 -18.12 -22.55 18.74
C ASN A 225 -17.82 -22.99 17.29
N ILE A 226 -17.31 -22.10 16.44
CA ILE A 226 -16.88 -22.45 15.09
C ILE A 226 -15.75 -23.49 15.14
N VAL A 227 -14.71 -23.25 15.93
CA VAL A 227 -13.58 -24.20 16.09
C VAL A 227 -14.05 -25.56 16.61
N ASN A 228 -15.01 -25.58 17.54
CA ASN A 228 -15.56 -26.82 18.10
C ASN A 228 -16.39 -27.61 17.08
N VAL A 229 -17.15 -26.93 16.21
CA VAL A 229 -17.84 -27.59 15.09
C VAL A 229 -16.84 -28.30 14.17
N LEU A 230 -15.72 -27.64 13.86
CA LEU A 230 -14.68 -28.20 12.99
C LEU A 230 -13.96 -29.40 13.63
N LYS A 231 -13.70 -29.37 14.95
CA LYS A 231 -13.04 -30.48 15.68
C LYS A 231 -13.83 -31.79 15.63
N ASN A 232 -15.16 -31.73 15.66
CA ASN A 232 -16.02 -32.92 15.80
C ASN A 232 -16.12 -33.81 14.53
N LYS A 233 -15.49 -33.45 13.40
CA LYS A 233 -15.80 -34.03 12.07
C LYS A 233 -14.60 -34.57 11.26
N GLN A 234 -13.62 -35.22 11.92
CA GLN A 234 -12.40 -35.81 11.31
C GLN A 234 -11.29 -34.83 10.91
N TYR A 235 -11.48 -33.52 11.06
CA TYR A 235 -10.43 -32.53 10.81
C TYR A 235 -9.43 -32.49 11.97
N ARG A 236 -8.17 -32.82 11.70
CA ARG A 236 -7.12 -32.91 12.73
C ARG A 236 -6.48 -31.56 13.04
N MET A 237 -7.21 -30.45 13.09
CA MET A 237 -6.59 -29.15 13.35
C MET A 237 -6.80 -28.75 14.81
N GLU A 238 -5.74 -28.24 15.41
CA GLU A 238 -5.75 -27.77 16.79
C GLU A 238 -5.50 -26.26 16.78
N ILE A 239 -6.52 -25.51 17.15
CA ILE A 239 -6.45 -24.06 17.38
C ILE A 239 -6.70 -23.85 18.87
N GLY A 240 -5.80 -23.10 19.50
CA GLY A 240 -5.85 -22.78 20.92
C GLY A 240 -6.81 -21.63 21.18
N ILE A 241 -7.62 -21.77 22.22
CA ILE A 241 -8.56 -20.75 22.69
C ILE A 241 -8.28 -20.58 24.17
N PRO A 242 -7.87 -19.37 24.62
CA PRO A 242 -7.58 -19.16 26.02
C PRO A 242 -8.82 -19.37 26.89
N LYS A 243 -8.66 -20.13 27.98
CA LYS A 243 -9.63 -20.22 29.05
C LYS A 243 -9.91 -18.82 29.61
N ARG A 244 -11.17 -18.53 29.93
CA ARG A 244 -11.59 -17.20 30.37
C ARG A 244 -12.75 -17.20 31.35
N ILE A 245 -12.83 -16.15 32.16
CA ILE A 245 -13.99 -15.74 32.95
C ILE A 245 -14.58 -14.52 32.27
N ALA A 246 -15.75 -14.69 31.66
CA ALA A 246 -16.41 -13.65 30.89
C ALA A 246 -17.42 -12.87 31.74
N ARG A 247 -17.44 -11.54 31.58
CA ARG A 247 -18.46 -10.63 32.10
C ARG A 247 -19.01 -9.77 30.96
N ASP A 248 -20.05 -9.02 31.24
CA ASP A 248 -20.77 -8.24 30.22
C ASP A 248 -19.92 -7.17 29.55
N THR A 249 -18.91 -6.62 30.25
CA THR A 249 -18.06 -5.54 29.74
C THR A 249 -16.56 -5.81 29.85
N TYR A 250 -16.14 -6.92 30.45
CA TYR A 250 -14.71 -7.24 30.64
C TYR A 250 -14.50 -8.74 30.78
N THR A 251 -13.24 -9.19 30.65
CA THR A 251 -12.91 -10.61 30.66
C THR A 251 -11.53 -10.85 31.28
N TRP A 252 -11.43 -11.90 32.11
CA TRP A 252 -10.16 -12.46 32.57
C TRP A 252 -9.79 -13.65 31.71
N TYR A 253 -8.59 -13.67 31.14
CA TYR A 253 -8.06 -14.77 30.34
C TYR A 253 -6.88 -15.43 31.06
N GLU A 254 -6.70 -16.73 30.85
CA GLU A 254 -5.43 -17.38 31.16
C GLU A 254 -4.30 -16.73 30.36
N PHE A 255 -3.14 -16.61 30.98
CA PHE A 255 -1.95 -16.20 30.26
C PHE A 255 -1.36 -17.38 29.48
N ILE A 256 -1.34 -17.25 28.16
CA ILE A 256 -0.69 -18.22 27.29
C ILE A 256 0.81 -17.91 27.23
N SER A 257 1.65 -18.88 27.60
CA SER A 257 3.10 -18.76 27.44
C SER A 257 3.55 -19.30 26.09
N PHE A 258 4.51 -18.61 25.47
CA PHE A 258 5.20 -19.14 24.30
C PHE A 258 6.02 -20.38 24.69
N VAL A 259 5.78 -21.49 23.97
CA VAL A 259 6.56 -22.72 24.07
C VAL A 259 6.96 -23.13 22.66
N ASP A 260 8.25 -23.16 22.38
CA ASP A 260 8.76 -23.53 21.05
C ASP A 260 8.57 -25.04 20.76
N CYS A 261 8.67 -25.42 19.49
CA CYS A 261 8.77 -26.79 19.03
C CYS A 261 10.19 -27.33 19.25
N GLU A 262 10.30 -28.53 19.80
CA GLU A 262 11.58 -29.19 20.07
C GLU A 262 12.02 -30.10 18.93
N ILE A 263 11.08 -30.58 18.10
CA ILE A 263 11.35 -31.44 16.94
C ILE A 263 10.69 -30.93 15.65
N THR A 264 11.24 -31.32 14.51
CA THR A 264 10.74 -30.88 13.19
C THR A 264 9.31 -31.31 12.89
N SER A 265 8.84 -32.45 13.41
CA SER A 265 7.45 -32.88 13.26
C SER A 265 6.45 -31.96 13.99
N GLU A 266 6.85 -31.38 15.13
CA GLU A 266 6.04 -30.38 15.84
C GLU A 266 5.94 -29.09 15.03
N VAL A 267 7.04 -28.61 14.45
CA VAL A 267 7.03 -27.43 13.55
C VAL A 267 6.08 -27.66 12.37
N LYS A 268 6.17 -28.82 11.71
CA LYS A 268 5.29 -29.19 10.60
C LYS A 268 3.82 -29.14 11.02
N ARG A 269 3.50 -29.69 12.19
CA ARG A 269 2.15 -29.69 12.76
C ARG A 269 1.67 -28.28 13.09
N TYR A 270 2.53 -27.44 13.66
CA TYR A 270 2.24 -26.04 13.95
C TYR A 270 1.84 -25.28 12.68
N TYR A 271 2.67 -25.34 11.63
CA TYR A 271 2.37 -24.61 10.39
C TYR A 271 1.14 -25.15 9.65
N ARG A 272 0.82 -26.44 9.81
CA ARG A 272 -0.47 -26.97 9.38
C ARG A 272 -1.63 -26.37 10.16
N ASN A 273 -1.51 -26.25 11.48
CA ASN A 273 -2.53 -25.62 12.33
C ASN A 273 -2.66 -24.11 12.04
N ILE A 274 -1.57 -23.42 11.67
CA ILE A 274 -1.60 -22.05 11.17
C ILE A 274 -2.39 -21.96 9.85
N GLY A 275 -2.17 -22.88 8.92
CA GLY A 275 -3.02 -23.00 7.74
C GLY A 275 -4.49 -23.20 8.11
N GLY A 276 -4.73 -23.97 9.16
CA GLY A 276 -6.06 -24.17 9.74
C GLY A 276 -6.71 -22.87 10.22
N LEU A 277 -6.00 -22.14 11.07
CA LEU A 277 -6.41 -20.84 11.58
C LEU A 277 -6.65 -19.84 10.44
N LEU A 278 -5.76 -19.79 9.44
CA LEU A 278 -5.94 -18.96 8.25
C LEU A 278 -7.26 -19.26 7.54
N GLY A 279 -7.62 -20.54 7.39
CA GLY A 279 -8.88 -20.95 6.76
C GLY A 279 -10.10 -20.45 7.53
N VAL A 280 -10.08 -20.49 8.86
CA VAL A 280 -11.15 -19.95 9.70
C VAL A 280 -11.25 -18.44 9.51
N LEU A 281 -10.14 -17.72 9.75
CA LEU A 281 -10.08 -16.25 9.65
C LEU A 281 -10.55 -15.75 8.28
N PHE A 282 -10.08 -16.39 7.21
CA PHE A 282 -10.46 -16.04 5.85
C PHE A 282 -11.97 -16.23 5.61
N CYS A 283 -12.52 -17.37 6.01
CA CYS A 283 -13.94 -17.68 5.81
C CYS A 283 -14.86 -16.77 6.65
N THR A 284 -14.38 -16.29 7.80
CA THR A 284 -15.12 -15.38 8.67
C THR A 284 -14.89 -13.90 8.35
N ASN A 285 -14.15 -13.56 7.30
CA ASN A 285 -13.76 -12.17 6.96
C ASN A 285 -13.06 -11.46 8.13
N SER A 286 -12.24 -12.19 8.89
CA SER A 286 -11.41 -11.62 9.95
C SER A 286 -10.18 -10.92 9.37
N GLY A 287 -9.69 -9.89 10.05
CA GLY A 287 -8.50 -9.15 9.66
C GLY A 287 -7.69 -8.71 10.87
N ASP A 288 -6.65 -7.89 10.61
CA ASP A 288 -5.82 -7.28 11.66
C ASP A 288 -5.07 -8.29 12.56
N ILE A 289 -4.72 -9.45 11.99
CA ILE A 289 -3.98 -10.50 12.73
C ILE A 289 -2.48 -10.29 12.54
N HIS A 290 -1.86 -9.67 13.53
CA HIS A 290 -0.43 -9.40 13.57
C HIS A 290 0.31 -10.40 14.44
N GLN A 291 1.64 -10.27 14.48
CA GLN A 291 2.51 -11.26 15.10
C GLN A 291 2.35 -11.31 16.63
N GLU A 292 1.95 -10.18 17.22
CA GLU A 292 1.61 -10.04 18.63
C GLU A 292 0.30 -10.73 19.02
N ASN A 293 -0.63 -10.94 18.07
CA ASN A 293 -1.92 -11.58 18.35
C ASN A 293 -1.84 -13.12 18.34
N LEU A 294 -0.67 -13.67 17.98
CA LEU A 294 -0.44 -15.11 17.93
C LEU A 294 0.60 -15.54 18.95
N LEU A 295 0.31 -16.64 19.65
CA LEU A 295 1.27 -17.32 20.53
C LEU A 295 1.31 -18.81 20.23
N ALA A 296 2.51 -19.34 20.05
CA ALA A 296 2.71 -20.77 19.87
C ALA A 296 2.91 -21.47 21.21
N GLN A 297 2.12 -22.52 21.45
CA GLN A 297 2.39 -23.50 22.49
C GLN A 297 2.65 -24.85 21.82
N LYS A 298 3.93 -25.14 21.57
CA LYS A 298 4.39 -26.24 20.72
C LYS A 298 3.70 -26.19 19.35
N THR A 299 2.80 -27.14 19.08
CA THR A 299 2.10 -27.30 17.81
C THR A 299 0.82 -26.49 17.70
N ILE A 300 0.37 -25.85 18.78
CA ILE A 300 -0.94 -25.20 18.85
C ILE A 300 -0.73 -23.68 18.70
N PRO A 301 -1.28 -23.04 17.66
CA PRO A 301 -1.38 -21.59 17.59
C PRO A 301 -2.58 -21.10 18.42
N TYR A 302 -2.32 -20.19 19.34
CA TYR A 302 -3.34 -19.45 20.08
C TYR A 302 -3.54 -18.08 19.43
N LEU A 303 -4.79 -17.79 19.06
CA LEU A 303 -5.21 -16.43 18.74
C LEU A 303 -5.61 -15.77 20.06
N ILE A 304 -4.75 -14.90 20.58
CA ILE A 304 -5.01 -14.22 21.85
C ILE A 304 -5.82 -12.94 21.68
N ASP A 305 -6.03 -12.49 20.45
CA ASP A 305 -6.91 -11.38 20.15
C ASP A 305 -7.82 -11.64 18.95
N SER A 306 -9.12 -11.64 19.20
CA SER A 306 -10.17 -11.99 18.25
C SER A 306 -11.10 -10.81 17.93
N GLU A 307 -10.83 -9.62 18.48
CA GLU A 307 -11.76 -8.48 18.39
C GLU A 307 -11.98 -7.97 16.96
N CYS A 308 -11.01 -8.17 16.07
CA CYS A 308 -11.12 -7.86 14.63
C CYS A 308 -11.66 -9.05 13.80
N MET A 309 -12.23 -10.08 14.44
CA MET A 309 -12.95 -11.13 13.72
C MET A 309 -14.27 -10.60 13.18
N PHE A 310 -14.65 -11.06 11.98
CA PHE A 310 -15.89 -10.69 11.30
C PHE A 310 -15.98 -9.22 10.86
N SER A 311 -15.44 -8.90 9.68
CA SER A 311 -15.54 -7.55 9.12
C SER A 311 -16.83 -7.31 8.32
N SER A 312 -17.52 -6.21 8.61
CA SER A 312 -18.63 -5.71 7.79
C SER A 312 -18.15 -4.97 6.53
N ARG A 313 -16.84 -4.67 6.44
CA ARG A 313 -16.26 -3.72 5.47
C ARG A 313 -15.57 -4.37 4.28
N VAL A 314 -15.82 -5.67 4.07
CA VAL A 314 -15.33 -6.36 2.87
C VAL A 314 -16.03 -5.83 1.62
N ASP A 315 -15.25 -5.32 0.68
CA ASP A 315 -15.74 -4.97 -0.64
C ASP A 315 -15.62 -6.18 -1.56
N PHE A 316 -16.73 -6.90 -1.71
CA PHE A 316 -16.75 -8.07 -2.59
C PHE A 316 -16.69 -7.72 -4.08
N ASP A 317 -16.92 -6.45 -4.47
CA ASP A 317 -16.82 -5.97 -5.85
C ASP A 317 -15.39 -5.59 -6.23
N ASN A 318 -14.57 -5.21 -5.25
CA ASN A 318 -13.14 -5.09 -5.43
C ASN A 318 -12.47 -6.47 -5.47
N VAL A 319 -11.88 -6.79 -6.61
CA VAL A 319 -11.18 -8.04 -6.87
C VAL A 319 -10.08 -8.33 -5.84
N LEU A 320 -9.35 -7.31 -5.40
CA LEU A 320 -8.23 -7.42 -4.48
C LEU A 320 -8.64 -7.34 -3.00
N SER A 321 -9.93 -7.14 -2.70
CA SER A 321 -10.49 -7.19 -1.35
C SER A 321 -11.16 -8.55 -1.09
N GLY A 322 -11.49 -8.89 0.14
CA GLY A 322 -11.99 -10.19 0.56
C GLY A 322 -11.06 -11.35 0.20
N THR A 323 -9.75 -11.15 0.22
CA THR A 323 -8.76 -12.20 -0.08
C THR A 323 -8.18 -12.80 1.20
N VAL A 324 -7.41 -13.89 1.07
CA VAL A 324 -6.61 -14.43 2.19
C VAL A 324 -5.62 -13.42 2.78
N LEU A 325 -5.25 -12.37 2.03
CA LEU A 325 -4.32 -11.33 2.49
C LEU A 325 -4.95 -10.38 3.51
N ASP A 326 -6.27 -10.17 3.45
CA ASP A 326 -6.98 -9.26 4.37
C ASP A 326 -7.00 -9.77 5.80
N THR A 327 -6.64 -11.03 6.01
CA THR A 327 -6.45 -11.59 7.35
C THR A 327 -5.27 -10.96 8.09
N HIS A 328 -4.31 -10.38 7.36
CA HIS A 328 -2.98 -9.94 7.84
C HIS A 328 -2.14 -11.02 8.53
N LEU A 329 -2.64 -12.25 8.64
CA LEU A 329 -1.87 -13.41 9.06
C LEU A 329 -0.70 -13.68 8.09
N LEU A 330 -0.87 -13.30 6.83
CA LEU A 330 0.12 -13.36 5.76
C LEU A 330 0.53 -11.94 5.33
N PRO A 331 1.72 -11.76 4.74
CA PRO A 331 2.11 -10.48 4.16
C PRO A 331 1.08 -9.98 3.15
N THR A 332 0.60 -8.75 3.31
CA THR A 332 -0.21 -8.12 2.27
C THR A 332 0.65 -7.88 1.02
N LEU A 333 0.09 -8.16 -0.14
CA LEU A 333 0.71 -7.88 -1.45
C LEU A 333 -0.06 -6.78 -2.20
N VAL A 334 -1.06 -6.17 -1.56
CA VAL A 334 -1.93 -5.15 -2.13
C VAL A 334 -1.70 -3.84 -1.36
N GLY A 335 -1.91 -2.69 -2.01
CA GLY A 335 -1.83 -1.40 -1.33
C GLY A 335 -0.41 -0.89 -1.15
N ASN A 336 -0.11 -0.29 0.00
CA ASN A 336 1.16 0.38 0.24
C ASN A 336 2.30 -0.64 0.45
N PRO A 337 3.43 -0.54 -0.28
CA PRO A 337 4.60 -1.37 -0.06
C PRO A 337 5.12 -1.44 1.39
N ASP A 338 4.90 -0.40 2.19
CA ASP A 338 5.37 -0.36 3.58
C ASP A 338 4.57 -1.32 4.50
N GLU A 339 3.31 -1.61 4.16
CA GLU A 339 2.39 -2.43 4.96
C GLU A 339 2.66 -3.93 4.81
N ARG A 340 3.49 -4.35 3.86
CA ARG A 340 3.75 -5.78 3.60
C ARG A 340 4.55 -6.49 4.68
N SER A 341 5.20 -5.73 5.55
CA SER A 341 5.89 -6.26 6.72
C SER A 341 4.93 -6.71 7.82
N ILE A 342 3.66 -6.27 7.74
CA ILE A 342 2.58 -6.66 8.63
C ILE A 342 2.16 -8.09 8.26
N CYS A 343 2.49 -9.03 9.14
CA CYS A 343 2.25 -10.45 8.93
C CYS A 343 2.18 -11.16 10.27
N GLY A 344 1.05 -11.81 10.58
CA GLY A 344 0.88 -12.62 11.79
C GLY A 344 1.87 -13.77 11.94
N ILE A 345 2.36 -14.36 10.84
CA ILE A 345 3.40 -15.41 10.88
C ILE A 345 4.83 -14.84 11.06
N GLY A 346 4.98 -13.50 10.97
CA GLY A 346 6.23 -12.78 11.17
C GLY A 346 7.17 -12.81 9.95
N PHE A 347 7.67 -11.63 9.56
CA PHE A 347 8.46 -11.46 8.33
C PHE A 347 9.98 -11.55 8.54
N ASN A 348 10.51 -11.18 9.72
CA ASN A 348 11.95 -10.94 9.92
C ASN A 348 12.54 -11.73 11.10
N LYS A 349 13.80 -12.20 10.99
CA LYS A 349 14.48 -13.02 12.02
C LYS A 349 14.59 -12.32 13.38
N LEU A 350 14.58 -10.99 13.41
CA LEU A 350 14.81 -10.17 14.60
C LEU A 350 13.61 -10.03 15.54
N TYR A 351 12.39 -10.39 15.10
CA TYR A 351 11.15 -10.10 15.85
C TYR A 351 10.30 -11.34 16.16
N ARG A 352 10.78 -12.58 15.95
CA ARG A 352 10.02 -13.85 16.04
C ARG A 352 9.76 -14.40 17.46
N GLY A 353 9.50 -13.54 18.45
CA GLY A 353 9.36 -13.97 19.86
C GLY A 353 8.22 -14.97 20.14
N ASN A 354 7.22 -15.05 19.27
CA ASN A 354 5.94 -15.69 19.57
C ASN A 354 5.60 -16.92 18.70
N ILE A 355 6.50 -17.34 17.80
CA ILE A 355 6.26 -18.38 16.78
C ILE A 355 7.44 -19.37 16.78
N PRO A 356 7.23 -20.68 16.51
CA PRO A 356 8.29 -21.67 16.64
C PRO A 356 9.49 -21.39 15.72
N PHE A 357 10.70 -21.41 16.28
CA PHE A 357 11.93 -21.07 15.55
C PHE A 357 13.07 -22.06 15.74
N LYS A 358 13.20 -22.72 16.91
CA LYS A 358 14.33 -23.61 17.24
C LYS A 358 14.64 -24.64 16.16
N GLN A 359 13.60 -25.26 15.60
CA GLN A 359 13.73 -26.32 14.59
C GLN A 359 13.33 -25.85 13.18
N LEU A 360 13.01 -24.57 12.99
CA LEU A 360 12.47 -24.06 11.73
C LEU A 360 13.49 -24.17 10.58
N GLU A 361 14.77 -23.90 10.86
CA GLU A 361 15.84 -24.01 9.86
C GLU A 361 16.09 -25.46 9.41
N ASN A 362 15.66 -26.44 10.21
CA ASN A 362 15.76 -27.87 9.90
C ASN A 362 14.58 -28.40 9.07
N VAL A 363 13.60 -27.55 8.75
CA VAL A 363 12.46 -27.90 7.88
C VAL A 363 12.58 -27.14 6.57
N SER A 364 12.42 -27.84 5.44
CA SER A 364 12.46 -27.15 4.15
C SER A 364 11.29 -26.17 4.03
N ARG A 365 11.58 -24.97 3.52
CA ARG A 365 10.60 -23.91 3.25
C ARG A 365 9.41 -24.42 2.43
N GLU A 366 9.69 -25.26 1.42
CA GLU A 366 8.66 -25.86 0.58
C GLU A 366 7.71 -26.77 1.39
N TYR A 367 8.25 -27.52 2.34
CA TYR A 367 7.41 -28.35 3.21
C TYR A 367 6.50 -27.48 4.09
N LEU A 368 7.01 -26.38 4.65
CA LEU A 368 6.21 -25.44 5.44
C LEU A 368 5.06 -24.85 4.62
N LYS A 369 5.34 -24.38 3.41
CA LYS A 369 4.31 -23.86 2.48
C LYS A 369 3.23 -24.91 2.23
N ASN A 370 3.62 -26.15 1.98
CA ASN A 370 2.69 -27.25 1.74
C ASN A 370 1.81 -27.61 2.94
N GLU A 371 2.35 -27.60 4.18
CA GLU A 371 1.53 -27.82 5.37
C GLU A 371 0.52 -26.68 5.62
N ILE A 372 0.92 -25.41 5.42
CA ILE A 372 0.00 -24.27 5.52
C ILE A 372 -1.13 -24.43 4.49
N PHE A 373 -0.78 -24.73 3.23
CA PHE A 373 -1.77 -24.97 2.18
C PHE A 373 -2.75 -26.09 2.53
N LYS A 374 -2.23 -27.18 3.08
CA LYS A 374 -3.03 -28.34 3.44
C LYS A 374 -3.99 -28.03 4.59
N GLY A 375 -3.53 -27.35 5.63
CA GLY A 375 -4.40 -26.89 6.72
C GLY A 375 -5.47 -25.91 6.25
N TYR A 376 -5.10 -24.97 5.37
CA TYR A 376 -6.04 -24.01 4.77
C TYR A 376 -7.14 -24.72 3.99
N ARG A 377 -6.78 -25.59 3.05
CA ARG A 377 -7.75 -26.33 2.22
C ARG A 377 -8.69 -27.20 3.06
N GLU A 378 -8.13 -27.97 3.99
CA GLU A 378 -8.92 -28.82 4.89
C GLU A 378 -9.94 -28.02 5.69
N THR A 379 -9.57 -26.83 6.16
CA THR A 379 -10.48 -25.93 6.87
C THR A 379 -11.55 -25.35 5.97
N VAL A 380 -11.18 -24.80 4.81
CA VAL A 380 -12.14 -24.19 3.89
C VAL A 380 -13.18 -25.22 3.46
N ASP A 381 -12.76 -26.45 3.15
CA ASP A 381 -13.68 -27.55 2.83
C ASP A 381 -14.58 -27.92 4.01
N ALA A 382 -14.06 -27.88 5.24
CA ALA A 382 -14.84 -28.08 6.45
C ALA A 382 -15.86 -26.96 6.70
N MET A 383 -15.48 -25.69 6.49
CA MET A 383 -16.35 -24.53 6.62
C MET A 383 -17.49 -24.61 5.60
N LEU A 384 -17.20 -24.95 4.35
CA LEU A 384 -18.20 -25.13 3.30
C LEU A 384 -19.18 -26.28 3.58
N THR A 385 -18.68 -27.40 4.12
CA THR A 385 -19.51 -28.55 4.50
C THR A 385 -20.48 -28.22 5.65
N ASN A 386 -20.16 -27.21 6.47
CA ASN A 386 -20.94 -26.80 7.64
C ASN A 386 -21.48 -25.37 7.51
N VAL A 387 -21.69 -24.89 6.28
CA VAL A 387 -22.11 -23.51 5.99
C VAL A 387 -23.34 -23.07 6.78
N ASP A 388 -24.36 -23.93 6.90
CA ASP A 388 -25.59 -23.60 7.62
C ASP A 388 -25.35 -23.49 9.13
N THR A 389 -24.65 -24.46 9.72
CA THR A 389 -24.33 -24.47 11.16
C THR A 389 -23.49 -23.26 11.55
N ILE A 390 -22.43 -22.98 10.78
CA ILE A 390 -21.53 -21.85 11.02
C ILE A 390 -22.25 -20.53 10.75
N GLY A 391 -23.03 -20.46 9.67
CA GLY A 391 -23.86 -19.30 9.35
C GLY A 391 -24.82 -18.95 10.49
N ASN A 392 -25.48 -19.94 11.08
CA ASN A 392 -26.36 -19.75 12.23
C ASN A 392 -25.60 -19.30 13.49
N LEU A 393 -24.41 -19.87 13.77
CA LEU A 393 -23.58 -19.42 14.89
C LEU A 393 -23.20 -17.93 14.78
N ILE A 394 -22.90 -17.48 13.56
CA ILE A 394 -22.59 -16.07 13.27
C ILE A 394 -23.86 -15.22 13.35
N ASP A 395 -24.96 -15.64 12.72
CA ASP A 395 -26.18 -14.83 12.58
C ASP A 395 -27.02 -14.73 13.87
N GLU A 396 -27.07 -15.78 14.68
CA GLU A 396 -27.92 -15.80 15.89
C GLU A 396 -27.25 -15.23 17.13
N SER A 397 -25.93 -15.05 17.09
CA SER A 397 -25.16 -14.51 18.21
C SER A 397 -25.15 -12.99 18.20
N ILE A 398 -25.31 -12.37 19.37
CA ILE A 398 -25.05 -10.93 19.56
C ILE A 398 -23.61 -10.78 20.06
N TYR A 399 -22.83 -9.96 19.38
CA TYR A 399 -21.43 -9.69 19.73
C TYR A 399 -21.00 -8.36 19.14
N THR A 400 -19.89 -7.81 19.62
CA THR A 400 -19.34 -6.54 19.14
C THR A 400 -17.93 -6.75 18.61
N VAL A 401 -17.67 -6.30 17.39
CA VAL A 401 -16.37 -6.44 16.71
C VAL A 401 -15.72 -5.09 16.55
N ARG A 402 -14.39 -5.05 16.56
CA ARG A 402 -13.59 -3.87 16.25
C ARG A 402 -13.50 -3.71 14.73
N GLU A 403 -13.78 -2.50 14.24
CA GLU A 403 -13.59 -2.14 12.83
C GLU A 403 -12.37 -1.24 12.65
N VAL A 404 -11.41 -1.70 11.85
CA VAL A 404 -10.21 -0.91 11.54
C VAL A 404 -10.47 -0.07 10.29
N TYR A 405 -10.59 1.25 10.47
CA TYR A 405 -10.74 2.21 9.37
C TYR A 405 -9.43 2.62 8.72
N ARG A 406 -8.37 2.73 9.53
CA ARG A 406 -6.99 2.96 9.11
C ARG A 406 -6.07 2.16 10.03
N ALA A 407 -4.90 1.77 9.53
CA ALA A 407 -3.89 1.10 10.35
C ALA A 407 -3.48 1.99 11.53
N THR A 408 -3.30 1.42 12.72
CA THR A 408 -2.95 2.19 13.93
C THR A 408 -1.63 2.95 13.79
N GLY A 409 -0.67 2.40 13.04
CA GLY A 409 0.59 3.07 12.72
C GLY A 409 0.44 4.40 11.95
N PHE A 410 -0.65 4.58 11.19
CA PHE A 410 -0.98 5.87 10.57
C PHE A 410 -1.33 6.91 11.64
N TYR A 411 -2.18 6.55 12.61
CA TYR A 411 -2.53 7.43 13.72
C TYR A 411 -1.32 7.72 14.61
N GLY A 412 -0.45 6.74 14.88
CA GLY A 412 0.80 6.94 15.62
C GLY A 412 1.71 8.00 14.98
N LYS A 413 1.83 8.01 13.65
CA LYS A 413 2.55 9.06 12.92
C LYS A 413 1.89 10.43 13.08
N ILE A 414 0.56 10.51 13.05
CA ILE A 414 -0.17 11.77 13.28
C ILE A 414 0.05 12.27 14.71
N LEU A 415 -0.08 11.40 15.72
CA LEU A 415 0.18 11.73 17.13
C LEU A 415 1.61 12.29 17.31
N HIS A 416 2.59 11.71 16.62
CA HIS A 416 3.97 12.22 16.60
C HIS A 416 4.10 13.60 15.92
N ILE A 417 3.35 13.86 14.85
CA ILE A 417 3.38 15.17 14.19
C ILE A 417 2.76 16.25 15.08
N ILE A 418 1.61 15.96 15.70
CA ILE A 418 0.88 16.94 16.55
C ILE A 418 1.55 17.16 17.91
N SER A 419 2.53 16.35 18.30
CA SER A 419 3.39 16.62 19.47
C SER A 419 4.44 17.71 19.22
N HIS A 420 4.50 18.29 18.02
CA HIS A 420 5.39 19.42 17.74
C HIS A 420 4.98 20.69 18.54
N PRO A 421 5.92 21.46 19.11
CA PRO A 421 5.63 22.61 19.99
C PRO A 421 4.59 23.60 19.44
N ARG A 422 4.58 23.84 18.12
CA ARG A 422 3.57 24.67 17.45
C ARG A 422 2.12 24.23 17.73
N TYR A 423 1.85 22.93 17.64
CA TYR A 423 0.51 22.35 17.79
C TYR A 423 0.14 22.09 19.26
N LEU A 424 1.16 21.99 20.14
CA LEU A 424 0.98 21.97 21.59
C LEU A 424 0.73 23.37 22.19
N ASN A 425 1.17 24.42 21.50
CA ASN A 425 0.91 25.81 21.88
C ASN A 425 -0.47 26.29 21.41
N ASN A 426 -0.88 25.91 20.19
CA ASN A 426 -2.08 26.44 19.54
C ASN A 426 -3.05 25.32 19.09
N TRP A 427 -4.20 25.24 19.76
CA TRP A 427 -5.24 24.25 19.48
C TRP A 427 -5.84 24.39 18.06
N LEU A 428 -5.91 25.60 17.50
CA LEU A 428 -6.52 25.85 16.20
C LEU A 428 -5.61 25.33 15.08
N ASP A 429 -4.30 25.58 15.19
CA ASP A 429 -3.30 25.02 14.27
C ASP A 429 -3.33 23.49 14.26
N ARG A 430 -3.53 22.88 15.43
CA ARG A 430 -3.69 21.42 15.57
C ARG A 430 -4.96 20.92 14.87
N LYS A 431 -6.12 21.53 15.14
CA LYS A 431 -7.42 21.12 14.56
C LYS A 431 -7.42 21.28 13.03
N LEU A 432 -6.80 22.34 12.51
CA LEU A 432 -6.61 22.55 11.07
C LEU A 432 -5.71 21.47 10.45
N LEU A 433 -4.58 21.17 11.07
CA LEU A 433 -3.68 20.13 10.57
C LEU A 433 -4.39 18.77 10.50
N LEU A 434 -5.09 18.36 11.56
CA LEU A 434 -5.84 17.10 11.58
C LEU A 434 -6.91 17.05 10.48
N SER A 435 -7.65 18.15 10.28
CA SER A 435 -8.68 18.25 9.26
C SER A 435 -8.12 18.03 7.84
N VAL A 436 -6.92 18.55 7.57
CA VAL A 436 -6.24 18.35 6.29
C VAL A 436 -5.69 16.92 6.14
N LEU A 437 -5.08 16.37 7.19
CA LEU A 437 -4.45 15.05 7.14
C LEU A 437 -5.45 13.89 7.03
N LEU A 438 -6.68 14.05 7.54
CA LEU A 438 -7.66 12.97 7.63
C LEU A 438 -8.69 12.97 6.48
N GLN A 439 -8.78 14.06 5.69
CA GLN A 439 -9.64 14.16 4.51
C GLN A 439 -9.10 13.46 3.25
N THR A 440 -7.97 12.77 3.34
CA THR A 440 -7.32 12.16 2.16
C THR A 440 -8.04 10.95 1.59
N ASP A 441 -9.05 10.41 2.29
CA ASP A 441 -9.70 9.15 1.93
C ASP A 441 -11.22 9.28 1.93
N ASN A 442 -11.88 8.49 1.07
CA ASN A 442 -13.35 8.39 0.96
C ASN A 442 -13.96 7.64 2.17
N LEU A 443 -13.70 8.11 3.38
CA LEU A 443 -14.33 7.62 4.60
C LEU A 443 -15.60 8.43 4.92
N PRO A 444 -16.60 7.83 5.59
CA PRO A 444 -17.77 8.56 6.06
C PRO A 444 -17.36 9.73 6.98
N ASN A 445 -18.03 10.88 6.86
CA ASN A 445 -17.70 12.07 7.66
C ASN A 445 -17.70 11.81 9.17
N TRP A 446 -18.61 10.98 9.68
CA TRP A 446 -18.67 10.65 11.11
C TRP A 446 -17.42 9.88 11.59
N VAL A 447 -16.79 9.08 10.73
CA VAL A 447 -15.53 8.39 11.03
C VAL A 447 -14.43 9.42 11.17
N VAL A 448 -14.29 10.30 10.16
CA VAL A 448 -13.25 11.35 10.15
C VAL A 448 -13.41 12.31 11.35
N GLN A 449 -14.66 12.68 11.67
CA GLN A 449 -14.95 13.50 12.84
C GLN A 449 -14.49 12.81 14.12
N ARG A 450 -14.82 11.52 14.28
CA ARG A 450 -14.37 10.74 15.43
C ARG A 450 -12.85 10.63 15.49
N GLU A 451 -12.19 10.40 14.35
CA GLU A 451 -10.72 10.37 14.28
C GLU A 451 -10.10 11.66 14.82
N ILE A 452 -10.63 12.81 14.40
CA ILE A 452 -10.20 14.14 14.84
C ILE A 452 -10.42 14.31 16.35
N GLU A 453 -11.56 13.88 16.88
CA GLU A 453 -11.86 13.93 18.32
C GLU A 453 -10.86 13.12 19.15
N CYS A 454 -10.59 11.86 18.76
CA CYS A 454 -9.64 11.01 19.48
C CYS A 454 -8.23 11.60 19.42
N LEU A 455 -7.76 11.97 18.22
CA LEU A 455 -6.41 12.47 18.00
C LEU A 455 -6.19 13.83 18.66
N ASN A 456 -7.20 14.69 18.74
CA ASN A 456 -7.13 15.94 19.52
C ASN A 456 -6.97 15.70 21.02
N ALA A 457 -7.48 14.58 21.52
CA ALA A 457 -7.28 14.15 22.89
C ALA A 457 -6.01 13.30 23.09
N GLY A 458 -5.16 13.17 22.07
CA GLY A 458 -3.91 12.39 22.13
C GLY A 458 -4.13 10.89 22.07
N ARG A 459 -5.26 10.42 21.54
CA ARG A 459 -5.70 9.02 21.57
C ARG A 459 -5.82 8.44 20.16
N ILE A 460 -5.55 7.15 20.02
CA ILE A 460 -5.76 6.43 18.76
C ILE A 460 -7.26 6.11 18.63
N PRO A 461 -7.92 6.50 17.52
CA PRO A 461 -9.32 6.18 17.27
C PRO A 461 -9.59 4.67 17.27
N ILE A 462 -10.74 4.28 17.82
CA ILE A 462 -11.23 2.91 17.80
C ILE A 462 -12.72 2.90 17.46
N PHE A 463 -13.13 1.92 16.68
CA PHE A 463 -14.49 1.80 16.18
C PHE A 463 -15.00 0.40 16.45
N TYR A 464 -16.27 0.32 16.83
CA TYR A 464 -16.95 -0.94 17.04
C TYR A 464 -18.21 -1.04 16.22
N HIS A 465 -18.55 -2.27 15.87
CA HIS A 465 -19.81 -2.62 15.26
C HIS A 465 -20.46 -3.75 16.06
N THR A 466 -21.64 -3.48 16.62
CA THR A 466 -22.43 -4.51 17.30
C THR A 466 -23.28 -5.26 16.28
N HIS A 467 -23.04 -6.56 16.18
CA HIS A 467 -23.80 -7.46 15.33
C HIS A 467 -25.18 -7.76 15.92
N TYR A 468 -26.19 -7.76 15.04
CA TYR A 468 -27.54 -8.23 15.30
C TYR A 468 -27.96 -9.19 14.18
N LYS A 469 -28.91 -10.09 14.46
CA LYS A 469 -29.43 -11.04 13.47
C LYS A 469 -29.81 -10.37 12.14
N GLY A 470 -29.29 -10.89 11.03
CA GLY A 470 -29.52 -10.40 9.67
C GLY A 470 -28.67 -9.20 9.24
N ASP A 471 -27.74 -8.74 10.07
CA ASP A 471 -26.88 -7.61 9.78
C ASP A 471 -25.84 -7.90 8.65
N LYS A 472 -25.08 -6.89 8.25
CA LYS A 472 -24.07 -6.97 7.18
C LYS A 472 -22.97 -7.97 7.49
N ILE A 473 -22.58 -8.17 8.74
CA ILE A 473 -21.56 -9.15 9.12
C ILE A 473 -21.99 -10.58 8.73
N SER A 474 -23.18 -11.02 9.17
CA SER A 474 -23.66 -12.38 8.84
C SER A 474 -23.89 -12.55 7.34
N ARG A 475 -24.43 -11.54 6.67
CA ARG A 475 -24.58 -11.53 5.20
C ARG A 475 -23.23 -11.63 4.48
N ASN A 476 -22.21 -10.93 4.94
CA ASN A 476 -20.87 -10.99 4.34
C ASN A 476 -20.21 -12.36 4.54
N ALA A 477 -20.36 -12.96 5.72
CA ALA A 477 -19.85 -14.30 6.00
C ALA A 477 -20.52 -15.34 5.09
N LEU A 478 -21.85 -15.31 4.97
CA LEU A 478 -22.61 -16.18 4.06
C LEU A 478 -22.24 -15.94 2.59
N LYS A 479 -22.08 -14.67 2.18
CA LYS A 479 -21.63 -14.31 0.83
C LYS A 479 -20.24 -14.86 0.53
N LYS A 480 -19.28 -14.75 1.46
CA LYS A 480 -17.94 -15.33 1.34
C LYS A 480 -18.00 -16.84 1.11
N LEU A 481 -18.72 -17.56 1.97
CA LEU A 481 -18.86 -19.01 1.85
C LEU A 481 -19.55 -19.41 0.53
N THR A 482 -20.56 -18.66 0.11
CA THR A 482 -21.24 -18.88 -1.18
C THR A 482 -20.29 -18.69 -2.37
N LEU A 483 -19.45 -17.63 -2.36
CA LEU A 483 -18.47 -17.38 -3.40
C LEU A 483 -17.44 -18.52 -3.51
N LEU A 484 -17.03 -19.09 -2.38
CA LEU A 484 -16.06 -20.19 -2.33
C LEU A 484 -16.58 -21.52 -2.89
N ASN A 485 -17.90 -21.67 -3.13
CA ASN A 485 -18.44 -22.79 -3.91
C ASN A 485 -18.05 -22.70 -5.39
N ASP A 486 -17.68 -21.51 -5.89
CA ASP A 486 -17.16 -21.34 -7.24
C ASP A 486 -15.70 -21.81 -7.30
N SER A 487 -15.43 -22.82 -8.14
CA SER A 487 -14.08 -23.38 -8.32
C SER A 487 -13.03 -22.34 -8.76
N THR A 488 -13.44 -21.29 -9.47
CA THR A 488 -12.54 -20.22 -9.92
C THR A 488 -12.17 -19.28 -8.77
N GLU A 489 -13.10 -18.99 -7.86
CA GLU A 489 -12.84 -18.22 -6.64
C GLU A 489 -11.93 -19.01 -5.69
N LYS A 490 -12.19 -20.31 -5.49
CA LYS A 490 -11.29 -21.16 -4.67
C LYS A 490 -9.87 -21.16 -5.24
N ARG A 491 -9.72 -21.33 -6.56
CA ARG A 491 -8.42 -21.26 -7.25
C ARG A 491 -7.78 -19.87 -7.12
N TYR A 492 -8.57 -18.80 -7.15
CA TYR A 492 -8.09 -17.42 -6.95
C TYR A 492 -7.47 -17.25 -5.57
N GLN A 493 -8.16 -17.68 -4.52
CA GLN A 493 -7.68 -17.54 -3.14
C GLN A 493 -6.42 -18.39 -2.89
N GLU A 494 -6.37 -19.60 -3.43
CA GLU A 494 -5.18 -20.45 -3.38
C GLU A 494 -4.00 -19.84 -4.15
N SER A 495 -4.27 -19.20 -5.28
CA SER A 495 -3.29 -18.49 -6.09
C SER A 495 -2.65 -17.32 -5.33
N VAL A 496 -3.47 -16.53 -4.64
CA VAL A 496 -3.03 -15.43 -3.79
C VAL A 496 -2.27 -15.94 -2.56
N LEU A 497 -2.74 -17.02 -1.93
CA LEU A 497 -2.04 -17.70 -0.84
C LEU A 497 -0.63 -18.13 -1.27
N LYS A 498 -0.52 -18.78 -2.44
CA LYS A 498 0.75 -19.27 -2.98
C LYS A 498 1.76 -18.13 -3.12
N LEU A 499 1.30 -17.03 -3.72
CA LEU A 499 2.08 -15.82 -3.92
C LEU A 499 2.64 -15.25 -2.61
N SER A 500 1.77 -15.10 -1.61
CA SER A 500 2.16 -14.54 -0.32
C SER A 500 3.13 -15.46 0.44
N LEU A 501 2.92 -16.78 0.35
CA LEU A 501 3.85 -17.77 0.92
C LEU A 501 5.20 -17.80 0.20
N ASP A 502 5.23 -17.66 -1.13
CA ASP A 502 6.47 -17.54 -1.90
C ASP A 502 7.22 -16.25 -1.55
N TYR A 503 6.50 -15.16 -1.26
CA TYR A 503 7.10 -13.93 -0.75
C TYR A 503 7.70 -14.11 0.65
N LEU A 504 6.98 -14.79 1.56
CA LEU A 504 7.40 -14.99 2.95
C LEU A 504 8.56 -15.98 3.10
N PHE A 505 8.46 -17.15 2.44
CA PHE A 505 9.42 -18.25 2.60
C PHE A 505 10.42 -18.35 1.46
N GLY A 506 10.28 -17.53 0.42
CA GLY A 506 11.06 -17.63 -0.81
C GLY A 506 10.38 -18.53 -1.85
N LYS A 507 10.57 -18.14 -3.11
CA LYS A 507 10.04 -18.84 -4.28
C LYS A 507 10.65 -20.25 -4.36
N THR A 508 9.82 -21.25 -4.64
CA THR A 508 10.33 -22.54 -5.09
C THR A 508 10.78 -22.43 -6.53
N HIS A 509 12.02 -22.83 -6.83
CA HIS A 509 12.45 -22.98 -8.21
C HIS A 509 11.63 -24.10 -8.86
N TYR A 510 10.69 -23.73 -9.74
CA TYR A 510 10.05 -24.70 -10.62
C TYR A 510 11.06 -25.11 -11.68
N GLU A 511 11.53 -26.36 -11.63
CA GLU A 511 12.48 -26.95 -12.59
C GLU A 511 11.90 -27.19 -14.00
N ASN A 512 10.68 -26.69 -14.28
CA ASN A 512 10.10 -26.80 -15.61
C ASN A 512 10.67 -25.70 -16.52
N SER A 513 11.85 -25.97 -17.09
CA SER A 513 12.39 -25.22 -18.22
C SER A 513 11.73 -25.70 -19.51
N PHE A 514 10.86 -24.86 -20.10
CA PHE A 514 10.46 -25.06 -21.49
C PHE A 514 11.41 -24.26 -22.37
N LEU A 515 11.91 -24.90 -23.44
CA LEU A 515 12.54 -24.18 -24.54
C LEU A 515 11.47 -23.31 -25.21
N LEU A 516 11.79 -22.04 -25.42
CA LEU A 516 10.94 -21.10 -26.14
C LEU A 516 10.62 -21.66 -27.53
N ASN A 517 9.35 -21.98 -27.76
CA ASN A 517 8.84 -22.23 -29.10
C ASN A 517 7.47 -21.58 -29.24
N ASP A 518 7.10 -21.25 -30.48
CA ASP A 518 5.89 -20.48 -30.79
C ASP A 518 4.62 -21.16 -30.24
N ASN A 519 4.54 -22.49 -30.27
CA ASN A 519 3.36 -23.20 -29.77
C ASN A 519 3.23 -23.05 -28.24
N VAL A 520 4.33 -23.16 -27.49
CA VAL A 520 4.34 -22.97 -26.02
C VAL A 520 3.89 -21.56 -25.66
N ILE A 521 4.33 -20.54 -26.40
CA ILE A 521 3.92 -19.15 -26.15
C ILE A 521 2.47 -18.92 -26.55
N ILE A 522 2.01 -19.42 -27.71
CA ILE A 522 0.60 -19.35 -28.10
C ILE A 522 -0.27 -20.02 -27.04
N ASP A 523 0.05 -21.26 -26.67
CA ASP A 523 -0.69 -22.02 -25.67
C ASP A 523 -0.66 -21.30 -24.32
N TYR A 524 0.45 -20.68 -23.94
CA TYR A 524 0.54 -19.85 -22.74
C TYR A 524 -0.38 -18.62 -22.82
N LEU A 525 -0.31 -17.81 -23.88
CA LEU A 525 -1.08 -16.57 -24.02
C LEU A 525 -2.59 -16.85 -24.13
N LEU A 526 -2.96 -17.91 -24.84
CA LEU A 526 -4.36 -18.34 -24.96
C LEU A 526 -4.87 -19.07 -23.71
N SER A 527 -4.02 -19.84 -23.03
CA SER A 527 -4.40 -20.47 -21.76
C SER A 527 -4.48 -19.45 -20.63
N THR A 528 -3.62 -18.44 -20.58
CA THR A 528 -3.72 -17.32 -19.62
C THR A 528 -5.02 -16.55 -19.85
N ARG A 529 -5.38 -16.24 -21.10
CA ARG A 529 -6.73 -15.72 -21.44
C ARG A 529 -7.86 -16.60 -20.88
N LYS A 530 -7.70 -17.93 -20.88
CA LYS A 530 -8.68 -18.90 -20.32
C LYS A 530 -8.55 -19.15 -18.81
N LYS A 531 -7.44 -18.74 -18.17
CA LYS A 531 -7.17 -18.86 -16.73
C LYS A 531 -7.63 -17.62 -15.96
N VAL A 532 -8.60 -16.88 -16.51
CA VAL A 532 -9.30 -15.81 -15.82
C VAL A 532 -9.94 -16.30 -14.53
N PHE A 533 -9.79 -15.51 -13.48
CA PHE A 533 -10.58 -15.64 -12.27
C PHE A 533 -11.90 -14.93 -12.46
N LYS A 534 -12.97 -15.43 -11.83
CA LYS A 534 -14.30 -14.84 -11.93
C LYS A 534 -14.75 -14.39 -10.56
N ARG A 535 -15.17 -13.12 -10.45
CA ARG A 535 -15.77 -12.58 -9.23
C ARG A 535 -16.90 -11.64 -9.59
N ASN A 536 -18.08 -11.85 -8.99
CA ASN A 536 -19.32 -11.13 -9.28
C ASN A 536 -19.63 -11.01 -10.78
N GLY A 537 -19.40 -12.09 -11.53
CA GLY A 537 -19.65 -12.13 -12.97
C GLY A 537 -18.59 -11.44 -13.84
N LYS A 538 -17.56 -10.83 -13.26
CA LYS A 538 -16.44 -10.19 -13.97
C LYS A 538 -15.24 -11.13 -14.00
N TYR A 539 -14.59 -11.20 -15.15
CA TYR A 539 -13.38 -11.99 -15.37
C TYR A 539 -12.14 -11.10 -15.26
N PHE A 540 -11.08 -11.60 -14.62
CA PHE A 540 -9.85 -10.84 -14.43
C PHE A 540 -8.61 -11.73 -14.39
N LEU A 541 -7.45 -11.11 -14.62
CA LEU A 541 -6.13 -11.71 -14.49
C LEU A 541 -5.33 -10.97 -13.43
N LEU A 542 -4.45 -11.68 -12.72
CA LEU A 542 -3.54 -11.09 -11.76
C LEU A 542 -2.19 -10.80 -12.41
N ASN A 543 -1.55 -9.73 -11.97
CA ASN A 543 -0.17 -9.39 -12.29
C ASN A 543 0.61 -9.05 -11.01
N LEU A 544 1.93 -9.16 -11.07
CA LEU A 544 2.83 -8.59 -10.07
C LEU A 544 3.62 -7.44 -10.69
N GLU A 545 3.42 -6.24 -10.17
CA GLU A 545 4.06 -5.01 -10.63
C GLU A 545 5.23 -4.64 -9.73
N ASP A 546 6.35 -4.26 -10.34
CA ASP A 546 7.52 -3.77 -9.60
C ASP A 546 7.31 -2.31 -9.17
N CYS A 547 7.29 -2.07 -7.87
CA CYS A 547 7.22 -0.73 -7.28
C CYS A 547 8.58 -0.29 -6.75
N ARG A 548 8.91 0.99 -6.96
CA ARG A 548 10.10 1.76 -6.51
C ARG A 548 11.07 0.94 -5.63
N GLY A 549 12.08 0.33 -6.25
CA GLY A 549 13.23 -0.22 -5.51
C GLY A 549 13.12 -1.68 -5.04
N SER A 550 12.40 -2.56 -5.76
CA SER A 550 12.33 -4.05 -5.66
C SER A 550 11.07 -4.67 -5.03
N ALA A 551 10.07 -3.87 -4.65
CA ALA A 551 8.87 -4.36 -3.98
C ALA A 551 7.76 -4.72 -4.98
N LYS A 552 7.34 -6.00 -5.08
CA LYS A 552 6.26 -6.46 -6.00
C LYS A 552 4.83 -6.28 -5.44
N LEU A 553 3.94 -5.56 -6.12
CA LEU A 553 2.51 -5.46 -5.76
C LEU A 553 1.65 -6.38 -6.62
N LEU A 554 0.67 -7.02 -6.01
CA LEU A 554 -0.41 -7.71 -6.71
C LEU A 554 -1.40 -6.70 -7.26
N SER A 555 -1.61 -6.75 -8.56
CA SER A 555 -2.58 -5.93 -9.28
C SER A 555 -3.47 -6.77 -10.18
N VAL A 556 -4.57 -6.17 -10.63
CA VAL A 556 -5.36 -6.72 -11.74
C VAL A 556 -4.72 -6.27 -13.04
N MET A 557 -4.41 -7.22 -13.92
CA MET A 557 -3.83 -6.93 -15.23
C MET A 557 -4.79 -6.08 -16.06
N GLY A 558 -4.30 -4.90 -16.49
CA GLY A 558 -5.03 -3.98 -17.34
C GLY A 558 -5.15 -4.44 -18.80
N ASN A 559 -5.72 -3.59 -19.64
CA ASN A 559 -5.83 -3.80 -21.10
C ASN A 559 -4.76 -3.03 -21.88
N ASP A 560 -3.82 -2.43 -21.17
CA ASP A 560 -2.76 -1.63 -21.74
C ASP A 560 -1.69 -2.50 -22.44
N LEU A 561 -0.83 -1.86 -23.22
CA LEU A 561 0.21 -2.51 -24.01
C LEU A 561 1.44 -2.86 -23.15
N TYR A 562 1.63 -2.15 -22.04
CA TYR A 562 2.85 -2.15 -21.25
C TYR A 562 2.92 -3.32 -20.28
N SER A 563 2.00 -3.35 -19.32
CA SER A 563 1.85 -4.41 -18.32
C SER A 563 0.61 -5.31 -18.54
N GLY A 564 -0.30 -4.88 -19.41
CA GLY A 564 -1.61 -5.47 -19.61
C GLY A 564 -1.73 -6.51 -20.74
N LYS A 565 -2.99 -6.90 -20.95
CA LYS A 565 -3.46 -7.84 -22.00
C LYS A 565 -3.18 -7.34 -23.41
N GLY A 566 -3.08 -6.03 -23.62
CA GLY A 566 -2.72 -5.45 -24.92
C GLY A 566 -1.34 -5.92 -25.39
N GLY A 567 -0.39 -6.05 -24.46
CA GLY A 567 0.94 -6.62 -24.75
C GLY A 567 0.88 -8.10 -25.14
N HIS A 568 -0.07 -8.87 -24.60
CA HIS A 568 -0.28 -10.27 -25.00
C HIS A 568 -0.84 -10.36 -26.41
N LEU A 569 -1.83 -9.53 -26.75
CA LEU A 569 -2.40 -9.48 -28.09
C LEU A 569 -1.34 -9.06 -29.12
N PHE A 570 -0.55 -8.02 -28.82
CA PHE A 570 0.59 -7.61 -29.65
C PHE A 570 1.53 -8.79 -29.95
N LEU A 571 1.90 -9.56 -28.92
CA LEU A 571 2.80 -10.69 -29.11
C LEU A 571 2.16 -11.81 -29.96
N LEU A 572 0.85 -12.07 -29.82
CA LEU A 572 0.14 -13.01 -30.70
C LEU A 572 0.14 -12.52 -32.16
N ILE A 573 -0.04 -11.22 -32.40
CA ILE A 573 0.08 -10.62 -33.74
C ILE A 573 1.47 -10.87 -34.32
N CYS A 574 2.54 -10.63 -33.54
CA CYS A 574 3.91 -10.93 -33.97
C CYS A 574 4.11 -12.42 -34.32
N ILE A 575 3.57 -13.34 -33.53
CA ILE A 575 3.64 -14.77 -33.86
C ILE A 575 2.87 -15.09 -35.14
N TYR A 576 1.72 -14.46 -35.36
CA TYR A 576 0.94 -14.62 -36.59
C TYR A 576 1.69 -14.10 -37.82
N ILE A 577 2.38 -12.96 -37.73
CA ILE A 577 3.22 -12.42 -38.82
C ILE A 577 4.28 -13.44 -39.23
N LYS A 578 4.93 -14.09 -38.25
CA LYS A 578 5.92 -15.14 -38.50
C LYS A 578 5.29 -16.40 -39.10
N ARG A 579 4.13 -16.81 -38.58
CA ARG A 579 3.49 -18.08 -38.92
C ARG A 579 1.97 -17.93 -39.06
N PRO A 580 1.49 -17.41 -40.21
CA PRO A 580 0.07 -17.17 -40.40
C PRO A 580 -0.67 -18.49 -40.54
N HIS A 581 -1.71 -18.68 -39.71
CA HIS A 581 -2.64 -19.80 -39.87
C HIS A 581 -4.03 -19.46 -39.32
N ALA A 582 -5.07 -20.05 -39.91
CA ALA A 582 -6.47 -19.69 -39.64
C ALA A 582 -6.89 -19.83 -38.16
N LYS A 583 -6.38 -20.85 -37.46
CA LYS A 583 -6.73 -21.08 -36.04
C LYS A 583 -6.26 -19.94 -35.13
N LEU A 584 -5.00 -19.54 -35.23
CA LEU A 584 -4.42 -18.40 -34.49
C LEU A 584 -5.09 -17.10 -34.88
N LYS A 585 -5.37 -16.87 -36.17
CA LYS A 585 -6.11 -15.69 -36.60
C LYS A 585 -7.43 -15.55 -35.83
N LYS A 586 -8.22 -16.63 -35.80
CA LYS A 586 -9.49 -16.64 -35.05
C LYS A 586 -9.30 -16.35 -33.56
N GLU A 587 -8.30 -16.96 -32.93
CA GLU A 587 -8.03 -16.73 -31.50
C GLU A 587 -7.59 -15.29 -31.22
N ILE A 588 -6.86 -14.66 -32.14
CA ILE A 588 -6.50 -13.24 -32.11
C ILE A 588 -7.73 -12.35 -32.29
N ASP A 589 -8.59 -12.66 -33.28
CA ASP A 589 -9.83 -11.92 -33.53
C ASP A 589 -10.75 -11.92 -32.31
N ASP A 590 -10.92 -13.10 -31.68
CA ASP A 590 -11.73 -13.23 -30.48
C ASP A 590 -11.12 -12.45 -29.30
N TYR A 591 -9.78 -12.42 -29.16
CA TYR A 591 -9.11 -11.67 -28.09
C TYR A 591 -9.16 -10.16 -28.33
N TYR A 592 -8.94 -9.72 -29.58
CA TYR A 592 -9.10 -8.32 -29.96
C TYR A 592 -10.53 -7.81 -29.70
N ALA A 593 -11.55 -8.60 -30.08
CA ALA A 593 -12.95 -8.25 -29.86
C ALA A 593 -13.28 -8.05 -28.37
N GLU A 594 -12.70 -8.87 -27.47
CA GLU A 594 -12.84 -8.68 -26.01
C GLU A 594 -12.28 -7.33 -25.56
N LEU A 595 -11.04 -7.00 -25.95
CA LEU A 595 -10.41 -5.72 -25.58
C LEU A 595 -11.15 -4.52 -26.16
N TYR A 596 -11.61 -4.63 -27.41
CA TYR A 596 -12.42 -3.60 -28.06
C TYR A 596 -13.76 -3.36 -27.33
N LEU A 597 -14.48 -4.43 -26.97
CA LEU A 597 -15.74 -4.32 -26.23
C LEU A 597 -15.56 -3.72 -24.83
N GLU A 598 -14.46 -4.06 -24.14
CA GLU A 598 -14.11 -3.45 -22.85
C GLU A 598 -13.81 -1.96 -23.02
N PHE A 599 -13.06 -1.57 -24.06
CA PHE A 599 -12.85 -0.17 -24.41
C PHE A 599 -14.17 0.55 -24.63
N VAL A 600 -15.06 0.05 -25.50
CA VAL A 600 -16.35 0.69 -25.83
C VAL A 600 -17.23 0.92 -24.60
N LYS A 601 -17.20 0.01 -23.62
CA LYS A 601 -17.98 0.12 -22.37
C LYS A 601 -17.39 1.11 -21.35
N LYS A 602 -16.13 1.53 -21.53
CA LYS A 602 -15.43 2.39 -20.58
C LYS A 602 -16.03 3.80 -20.59
N LYS A 603 -16.28 4.37 -19.41
CA LYS A 603 -16.88 5.72 -19.28
C LYS A 603 -15.87 6.85 -19.48
N GLU A 604 -14.67 6.69 -18.94
CA GLU A 604 -13.60 7.68 -18.98
C GLU A 604 -12.37 7.06 -19.65
N LEU A 605 -11.79 7.81 -20.58
CA LEU A 605 -10.64 7.38 -21.36
C LEU A 605 -9.33 7.97 -20.82
N THR A 606 -8.23 7.26 -21.01
CA THR A 606 -6.86 7.77 -20.85
C THR A 606 -6.12 7.72 -22.17
N ILE A 607 -5.27 8.72 -22.45
CA ILE A 607 -4.64 8.88 -23.78
C ILE A 607 -3.37 8.06 -23.97
N GLY A 608 -2.79 7.51 -22.90
CA GLY A 608 -1.56 6.72 -22.96
C GLY A 608 -1.67 5.54 -23.92
N VAL A 609 -0.69 5.36 -24.80
CA VAL A 609 -0.65 4.21 -25.73
C VAL A 609 -0.09 2.98 -25.05
N TYR A 610 0.87 3.17 -24.13
CA TYR A 610 1.49 2.06 -23.43
C TYR A 610 0.71 1.65 -22.19
N ASP A 611 0.30 2.61 -21.34
CA ASP A 611 -0.37 2.35 -20.05
C ASP A 611 -1.84 2.79 -19.99
N GLY A 612 -2.42 3.15 -21.14
CA GLY A 612 -3.76 3.72 -21.23
C GLY A 612 -4.63 3.12 -22.35
N ASP A 613 -5.76 3.78 -22.62
CA ASP A 613 -6.77 3.27 -23.55
C ASP A 613 -6.40 3.45 -25.02
N ALA A 614 -5.40 4.28 -25.35
CA ALA A 614 -4.92 4.40 -26.72
C ALA A 614 -4.10 3.16 -27.17
N SER A 615 -3.83 2.21 -26.26
CA SER A 615 -3.28 0.90 -26.62
C SER A 615 -4.13 0.20 -27.71
N ILE A 616 -5.46 0.27 -27.59
CA ILE A 616 -6.38 -0.36 -28.54
C ILE A 616 -6.31 0.31 -29.92
N LEU A 617 -5.97 1.60 -29.97
CA LEU A 617 -5.81 2.33 -31.23
C LEU A 617 -4.62 1.75 -32.01
N TYR A 618 -3.46 1.58 -31.36
CA TYR A 618 -2.28 0.97 -31.97
C TYR A 618 -2.53 -0.50 -32.35
N LEU A 619 -3.17 -1.28 -31.47
CA LEU A 619 -3.50 -2.68 -31.76
C LEU A 619 -4.44 -2.80 -32.96
N THR A 620 -5.46 -1.94 -33.07
CA THR A 620 -6.39 -1.93 -34.21
C THR A 620 -5.66 -1.59 -35.52
N HIS A 621 -4.73 -0.64 -35.48
CA HIS A 621 -3.87 -0.32 -36.63
C HIS A 621 -3.06 -1.54 -37.09
N LEU A 622 -2.46 -2.29 -36.17
CA LEU A 622 -1.74 -3.52 -36.50
C LEU A 622 -2.67 -4.63 -37.03
N MET A 623 -3.89 -4.75 -36.49
CA MET A 623 -4.89 -5.68 -37.00
C MET A 623 -5.22 -5.39 -38.46
N ILE A 624 -5.45 -4.12 -38.82
CA ILE A 624 -5.70 -3.70 -40.22
C ILE A 624 -4.51 -4.05 -41.11
N GLN A 625 -3.28 -3.77 -40.66
CA GLN A 625 -2.08 -3.95 -41.46
C GLN A 625 -1.74 -5.43 -41.71
N TYR A 626 -1.94 -6.31 -40.72
CA TYR A 626 -1.38 -7.66 -40.76
C TYR A 626 -2.43 -8.79 -40.84
N MET A 627 -3.71 -8.55 -40.56
CA MET A 627 -4.75 -9.60 -40.57
C MET A 627 -5.56 -9.68 -41.87
N GLY A 628 -5.17 -8.90 -42.89
CA GLY A 628 -5.83 -8.80 -44.20
C GLY A 628 -7.01 -7.83 -44.21
N GLU A 629 -7.55 -7.54 -45.40
CA GLU A 629 -8.69 -6.62 -45.55
C GLU A 629 -9.92 -7.15 -44.80
N ASN A 630 -10.25 -6.51 -43.68
CA ASN A 630 -11.45 -6.75 -42.90
C ASN A 630 -12.15 -5.41 -42.66
N HIS A 631 -13.34 -5.25 -43.23
CA HIS A 631 -14.14 -4.03 -43.09
C HIS A 631 -14.49 -3.73 -41.62
N GLN A 632 -14.52 -4.76 -40.77
CA GLN A 632 -14.81 -4.63 -39.35
C GLN A 632 -13.75 -3.79 -38.61
N TYR A 633 -12.45 -4.09 -38.77
CA TYR A 633 -11.41 -3.34 -38.03
C TYR A 633 -11.36 -1.86 -38.42
N ASN A 634 -11.63 -1.54 -39.70
CA ASN A 634 -11.72 -0.15 -40.15
C ASN A 634 -12.91 0.57 -39.49
N THR A 635 -14.05 -0.11 -39.37
CA THR A 635 -15.22 0.41 -38.66
C THR A 635 -14.91 0.62 -37.18
N GLU A 636 -14.24 -0.33 -36.55
CA GLU A 636 -13.84 -0.28 -35.14
C GLU A 636 -12.81 0.82 -34.87
N LEU A 637 -11.84 1.01 -35.77
CA LEU A 637 -10.89 2.12 -35.77
C LEU A 637 -11.60 3.47 -35.75
N MET A 638 -12.59 3.66 -36.63
CA MET A 638 -13.38 4.88 -36.69
C MET A 638 -14.17 5.14 -35.41
N VAL A 639 -14.68 4.09 -34.75
CA VAL A 639 -15.32 4.22 -33.44
C VAL A 639 -14.31 4.67 -32.38
N ILE A 640 -13.11 4.07 -32.33
CA ILE A 640 -12.06 4.43 -31.37
C ILE A 640 -11.66 5.89 -31.55
N LEU A 641 -11.35 6.30 -32.78
CA LEU A 641 -10.96 7.68 -33.11
C LEU A 641 -12.05 8.69 -32.74
N LYS A 642 -13.31 8.38 -33.07
CA LYS A 642 -14.44 9.24 -32.72
C LYS A 642 -14.55 9.44 -31.22
N ARG A 643 -14.38 8.38 -30.43
CA ARG A 643 -14.42 8.49 -28.96
C ARG A 643 -13.29 9.33 -28.39
N PHE A 644 -12.07 9.25 -28.92
CA PHE A 644 -11.01 10.17 -28.51
C PHE A 644 -11.27 11.62 -28.92
N SER A 645 -12.00 11.86 -30.01
CA SER A 645 -12.41 13.20 -30.43
C SER A 645 -13.57 13.75 -29.60
N THR A 646 -14.55 12.92 -29.19
CA THR A 646 -15.78 13.37 -28.51
C THR A 646 -15.75 13.23 -26.99
N ASP A 647 -15.19 12.14 -26.48
CA ASP A 647 -15.31 11.73 -25.07
C ASP A 647 -14.07 12.12 -24.26
N TYR A 648 -12.98 12.54 -24.91
CA TYR A 648 -11.70 12.83 -24.27
C TYR A 648 -11.22 14.26 -24.57
N SER A 649 -10.78 14.97 -23.53
CA SER A 649 -10.35 16.37 -23.63
C SER A 649 -8.83 16.49 -23.67
N LEU A 650 -8.24 16.51 -24.88
CA LEU A 650 -6.80 16.69 -25.09
C LEU A 650 -6.26 17.99 -24.48
N GLU A 651 -7.09 19.03 -24.40
CA GLU A 651 -6.71 20.32 -23.83
C GLU A 651 -6.43 20.25 -22.32
N GLN A 652 -7.08 19.32 -21.61
CA GLN A 652 -6.94 19.15 -20.16
C GLN A 652 -5.84 18.15 -19.77
N GLU A 653 -5.29 17.40 -20.74
CA GLU A 653 -4.22 16.44 -20.45
C GLU A 653 -2.96 17.18 -19.96
N THR A 654 -2.32 16.59 -18.97
CA THR A 654 -1.09 17.08 -18.32
C THR A 654 0.14 16.27 -18.69
N LYS A 655 -0.04 15.02 -19.14
CA LYS A 655 1.03 14.12 -19.56
C LYS A 655 1.36 14.29 -21.04
N MET A 656 2.62 14.59 -21.34
CA MET A 656 3.11 14.87 -22.69
C MET A 656 3.95 13.73 -23.26
N ASP A 657 4.35 12.78 -22.42
CA ASP A 657 5.30 11.73 -22.77
C ASP A 657 4.78 10.63 -23.70
N VAL A 658 5.64 9.65 -24.02
CA VAL A 658 5.34 8.55 -24.95
C VAL A 658 4.52 7.43 -24.30
N ILE A 659 4.70 7.18 -23.01
CA ILE A 659 4.06 6.06 -22.30
C ILE A 659 2.60 6.39 -22.02
N SER A 660 2.40 7.50 -21.32
CA SER A 660 1.13 7.89 -20.73
C SER A 660 0.50 9.11 -21.38
N GLY A 661 1.21 9.78 -22.29
CA GLY A 661 0.87 11.11 -22.76
C GLY A 661 0.67 11.25 -24.27
N ILE A 662 0.60 12.50 -24.69
CA ILE A 662 0.22 12.91 -26.04
C ILE A 662 1.26 12.52 -27.10
N ALA A 663 2.56 12.47 -26.78
CA ALA A 663 3.57 12.12 -27.77
C ALA A 663 3.38 10.68 -28.29
N GLY A 664 3.05 9.74 -27.41
CA GLY A 664 2.74 8.36 -27.80
C GLY A 664 1.52 8.30 -28.72
N PHE A 665 0.45 9.01 -28.33
CA PHE A 665 -0.78 9.10 -29.12
C PHE A 665 -0.52 9.69 -30.52
N LEU A 666 0.26 10.78 -30.60
CA LEU A 666 0.64 11.42 -31.85
C LEU A 666 1.42 10.45 -32.75
N ILE A 667 2.37 9.68 -32.21
CA ILE A 667 3.12 8.69 -32.99
C ILE A 667 2.16 7.71 -33.67
N VAL A 668 1.19 7.16 -32.93
CA VAL A 668 0.20 6.21 -33.47
C VAL A 668 -0.70 6.86 -34.52
N LEU A 669 -1.15 8.10 -34.32
CA LEU A 669 -1.93 8.83 -35.32
C LEU A 669 -1.14 9.03 -36.61
N MET A 670 0.16 9.35 -36.53
CA MET A 670 1.03 9.47 -37.69
C MET A 670 1.19 8.13 -38.44
N ARG A 671 1.16 6.99 -37.73
CA ARG A 671 1.15 5.66 -38.38
C ARG A 671 -0.15 5.41 -39.13
N ILE A 672 -1.28 5.67 -38.49
CA ILE A 672 -2.61 5.50 -39.09
C ILE A 672 -2.73 6.37 -40.34
N GLN A 673 -2.29 7.62 -40.26
CA GLN A 673 -2.39 8.59 -41.35
C GLN A 673 -1.65 8.19 -42.62
N LYS A 674 -0.63 7.32 -42.52
CA LYS A 674 0.11 6.78 -43.67
C LYS A 674 -0.76 5.87 -44.55
N TYR A 675 -1.78 5.24 -43.96
CA TYR A 675 -2.65 4.27 -44.63
C TYR A 675 -4.08 4.79 -44.80
N GLU A 676 -4.55 5.64 -43.88
CA GLU A 676 -5.90 6.19 -43.87
C GLU A 676 -5.89 7.67 -43.52
N SER A 677 -6.34 8.51 -44.45
CA SER A 677 -6.51 9.95 -44.21
C SER A 677 -7.98 10.26 -44.01
N ASN A 678 -8.36 10.57 -42.77
CA ASN A 678 -9.70 10.98 -42.38
C ASN A 678 -9.64 12.27 -41.55
N GLU A 679 -10.68 13.11 -41.64
CA GLU A 679 -10.83 14.37 -40.91
C GLU A 679 -10.61 14.22 -39.39
N ILE A 680 -11.11 13.14 -38.76
CA ILE A 680 -10.94 12.93 -37.31
C ILE A 680 -9.47 12.70 -36.95
N VAL A 681 -8.74 11.92 -37.76
CA VAL A 681 -7.29 11.68 -37.55
C VAL A 681 -6.54 13.00 -37.67
N GLN A 682 -6.84 13.79 -38.70
CA GLN A 682 -6.23 15.11 -38.89
C GLN A 682 -6.51 16.06 -37.73
N GLU A 683 -7.75 16.13 -37.27
CA GLU A 683 -8.16 16.95 -36.13
C GLU A 683 -7.38 16.58 -34.86
N LEU A 684 -7.36 15.29 -34.52
CA LEU A 684 -6.66 14.79 -33.34
C LEU A 684 -5.14 15.04 -33.44
N THR A 685 -4.54 14.79 -34.60
CA THR A 685 -3.12 15.04 -34.85
C THR A 685 -2.77 16.51 -34.61
N ILE A 686 -3.55 17.44 -35.18
CA ILE A 686 -3.32 18.89 -35.02
C ILE A 686 -3.46 19.30 -33.55
N LYS A 687 -4.51 18.83 -32.87
CA LYS A 687 -4.72 19.10 -31.43
C LYS A 687 -3.57 18.57 -30.58
N SER A 688 -3.09 17.36 -30.86
CA SER A 688 -1.94 16.76 -30.16
C SER A 688 -0.67 17.60 -30.34
N VAL A 689 -0.36 18.02 -31.57
CA VAL A 689 0.80 18.88 -31.84
C VAL A 689 0.68 20.22 -31.13
N GLN A 690 -0.46 20.90 -31.25
CA GLN A 690 -0.71 22.17 -30.56
C GLN A 690 -0.53 22.04 -29.05
N LYS A 691 -1.02 20.95 -28.47
CA LYS A 691 -0.90 20.71 -27.04
C LYS A 691 0.56 20.48 -26.62
N LEU A 692 1.35 19.71 -27.39
CA LEU A 692 2.79 19.54 -27.15
C LEU A 692 3.57 20.86 -27.26
N LEU A 693 3.21 21.71 -28.23
CA LEU A 693 3.83 23.03 -28.40
C LEU A 693 3.46 24.00 -27.27
N ASN A 694 2.22 23.96 -26.79
CA ASN A 694 1.76 24.84 -25.71
C ASN A 694 2.23 24.39 -24.32
N SER A 695 2.57 23.11 -24.17
CA SER A 695 3.03 22.54 -22.89
C SER A 695 4.54 22.57 -22.71
N CYS A 696 5.29 23.09 -23.69
CA CYS A 696 6.73 23.25 -23.53
C CYS A 696 6.99 24.30 -22.43
N LEU A 697 7.57 23.87 -21.32
CA LEU A 697 7.86 24.74 -20.18
C LEU A 697 9.23 25.39 -20.41
N THR A 698 9.30 26.72 -20.39
CA THR A 698 10.58 27.45 -20.24
C THR A 698 11.09 27.47 -18.78
N GLN A 699 10.78 26.43 -17.99
CA GLN A 699 10.94 26.42 -16.53
C GLN A 699 12.28 25.84 -16.00
N VAL A 700 13.31 25.75 -16.82
CA VAL A 700 14.69 25.67 -16.32
C VAL A 700 15.52 26.73 -17.03
N LYS A 701 15.53 27.95 -16.50
CA LYS A 701 16.40 29.05 -16.99
C LYS A 701 16.26 29.35 -18.50
N GLY A 702 15.06 29.25 -19.07
CA GLY A 702 14.81 29.58 -20.49
C GLY A 702 15.14 28.47 -21.49
N GLU A 703 15.29 27.22 -21.04
CA GLU A 703 15.54 26.06 -21.90
C GLU A 703 14.26 25.25 -22.15
N LEU A 704 14.13 24.67 -23.35
CA LEU A 704 12.91 23.99 -23.78
C LEU A 704 12.88 22.53 -23.33
N THR A 705 11.91 22.19 -22.48
CA THR A 705 11.64 20.82 -22.05
C THR A 705 10.18 20.65 -21.62
N TRP A 706 9.78 19.43 -21.31
CA TRP A 706 8.45 19.07 -20.83
C TRP A 706 8.51 18.47 -19.44
N GLU A 707 7.43 18.65 -18.69
CA GLU A 707 7.21 18.06 -17.37
C GLU A 707 8.41 18.24 -16.41
N LYS A 708 9.12 17.14 -16.10
CA LYS A 708 10.21 17.09 -15.12
C LYS A 708 11.60 17.33 -15.72
N GLY A 709 11.69 17.64 -17.01
CA GLY A 709 12.97 17.89 -17.65
C GLY A 709 13.75 16.63 -18.04
N TYR A 710 13.09 15.49 -18.20
CA TYR A 710 13.76 14.23 -18.56
C TYR A 710 14.19 14.21 -20.03
N THR A 711 15.29 13.52 -20.33
CA THR A 711 15.89 13.43 -21.66
C THR A 711 15.60 12.11 -22.39
N GLY A 712 15.18 11.06 -21.67
CA GLY A 712 14.94 9.73 -22.23
C GLY A 712 13.73 9.63 -23.16
N PHE A 713 13.58 8.49 -23.85
CA PHE A 713 12.51 8.30 -24.84
C PHE A 713 11.12 8.17 -24.22
N SER A 714 10.96 7.37 -23.16
CA SER A 714 9.64 7.07 -22.60
C SER A 714 8.97 8.27 -21.94
N HIS A 715 9.70 9.01 -21.10
CA HIS A 715 9.16 10.08 -20.25
C HIS A 715 9.81 11.45 -20.51
N GLY A 716 10.55 11.62 -21.60
CA GLY A 716 11.40 12.80 -21.81
C GLY A 716 11.41 13.34 -23.24
N ASN A 717 12.27 14.34 -23.45
CA ASN A 717 12.39 15.09 -24.70
C ASN A 717 12.55 14.17 -25.92
N ALA A 718 13.32 13.08 -25.84
CA ALA A 718 13.67 12.27 -27.01
C ALA A 718 12.45 11.66 -27.70
N GLY A 719 11.46 11.20 -26.92
CA GLY A 719 10.21 10.67 -27.45
C GLY A 719 9.31 11.74 -28.07
N ILE A 720 9.25 12.91 -27.43
CA ILE A 720 8.47 14.06 -27.92
C ILE A 720 9.09 14.62 -29.23
N ILE A 721 10.42 14.73 -29.29
CA ILE A 721 11.17 15.12 -30.49
C ILE A 721 10.86 14.17 -31.63
N TYR A 722 10.87 12.86 -31.39
CA TYR A 722 10.53 11.87 -32.40
C TYR A 722 9.09 12.05 -32.92
N ALA A 723 8.11 12.21 -32.04
CA ALA A 723 6.72 12.44 -32.42
C ALA A 723 6.55 13.71 -33.28
N LEU A 724 7.21 14.81 -32.88
CA LEU A 724 7.17 16.07 -33.64
C LEU A 724 7.92 15.99 -34.97
N ALA A 725 9.03 15.25 -35.05
CA ALA A 725 9.77 15.05 -36.29
C ALA A 725 8.98 14.23 -37.32
N LEU A 726 8.24 13.22 -36.87
CA LEU A 726 7.30 12.48 -37.73
C LEU A 726 6.24 13.41 -38.32
N PHE A 727 5.63 14.27 -37.49
CA PHE A 727 4.66 15.26 -37.96
C PHE A 727 5.28 16.25 -38.96
N GLN A 728 6.46 16.80 -38.64
CA GLN A 728 7.19 17.77 -39.45
C GLN A 728 7.51 17.24 -40.85
N THR A 729 7.70 15.93 -41.01
CA THR A 729 7.96 15.28 -42.30
C THR A 729 6.83 15.54 -43.30
N ASN A 730 5.58 15.49 -42.83
CA ASN A 730 4.39 15.64 -43.67
C ASN A 730 3.84 17.08 -43.64
N TYR A 731 4.08 17.82 -42.54
CA TYR A 731 3.55 19.15 -42.30
C TYR A 731 4.64 20.11 -41.80
N PRO A 732 5.52 20.60 -42.69
CA PRO A 732 6.63 21.46 -42.28
C PRO A 732 6.14 22.78 -41.67
N ASP A 733 6.46 23.03 -40.40
CA ASP A 733 6.21 24.31 -39.71
C ASP A 733 7.52 24.84 -39.07
N PRO A 734 7.95 26.08 -39.37
CA PRO A 734 9.11 26.70 -38.73
C PRO A 734 9.07 26.73 -37.19
N LYS A 735 7.87 26.81 -36.59
CA LYS A 735 7.71 26.78 -35.13
C LYS A 735 8.05 25.42 -34.55
N ILE A 736 7.57 24.34 -35.17
CA ILE A 736 7.86 22.96 -34.75
C ILE A 736 9.35 22.67 -34.94
N HIS A 737 9.90 23.08 -36.08
CA HIS A 737 11.34 23.00 -36.33
C HIS A 737 12.17 23.65 -35.20
N LYS A 738 11.81 24.88 -34.80
CA LYS A 738 12.48 25.58 -33.69
C LYS A 738 12.36 24.82 -32.38
N VAL A 739 11.19 24.28 -32.06
CA VAL A 739 10.96 23.50 -30.84
C VAL A 739 11.82 22.23 -30.81
N ILE A 740 11.88 21.50 -31.94
CA ILE A 740 12.75 20.31 -32.07
C ILE A 740 14.21 20.68 -31.82
N LEU A 741 14.69 21.76 -32.44
CA LEU A 741 16.07 22.21 -32.29
C LEU A 741 16.41 22.59 -30.85
N GLU A 742 15.56 23.37 -30.18
CA GLU A 742 15.78 23.77 -28.79
C GLU A 742 15.72 22.58 -27.83
N ALA A 743 14.82 21.62 -28.06
CA ALA A 743 14.72 20.40 -27.27
C ALA A 743 15.98 19.50 -27.39
N LEU A 744 16.54 19.39 -28.61
CA LEU A 744 17.80 18.68 -28.85
C LEU A 744 18.98 19.36 -28.14
N LEU A 745 19.03 20.70 -28.16
CA LEU A 745 20.07 21.46 -27.47
C LEU A 745 19.98 21.30 -25.95
N TYR A 746 18.77 21.24 -25.39
CA TYR A 746 18.56 20.92 -23.98
C TYR A 746 19.15 19.56 -23.60
N GLU A 747 18.85 18.51 -24.38
CA GLU A 747 19.41 17.18 -24.13
C GLU A 747 20.93 17.15 -24.24
N LYS A 748 21.49 17.83 -25.25
CA LYS A 748 22.94 17.95 -25.45
C LYS A 748 23.63 18.60 -24.25
N LYS A 749 23.01 19.59 -23.61
CA LYS A 749 23.51 20.23 -22.39
C LYS A 749 23.46 19.29 -21.18
N ASN A 750 22.51 18.35 -21.15
CA ASN A 750 22.34 17.37 -20.09
C ASN A 750 23.17 16.09 -20.29
N ARG A 751 24.20 16.14 -21.13
CA ARG A 751 25.20 15.08 -21.25
C ARG A 751 26.16 15.08 -20.05
N ASN A 752 26.64 13.90 -19.67
CA ASN A 752 27.69 13.67 -18.68
C ASN A 752 28.72 12.66 -19.21
N GLN A 753 29.78 12.35 -18.43
CA GLN A 753 30.85 11.45 -18.88
C GLN A 753 30.38 10.02 -19.26
N GLN A 754 29.21 9.58 -18.79
CA GLN A 754 28.63 8.26 -19.05
C GLN A 754 27.56 8.26 -20.16
N GLY A 755 27.07 9.43 -20.57
CA GLY A 755 25.98 9.55 -21.55
C GLY A 755 25.10 10.76 -21.22
N TRP A 756 23.84 10.51 -20.84
CA TRP A 756 22.88 11.56 -20.45
C TRP A 756 22.50 11.42 -18.98
N ILE A 757 22.29 12.55 -18.31
CA ILE A 757 21.92 12.56 -16.89
C ILE A 757 20.53 11.93 -16.71
N ASP A 758 20.44 10.88 -15.88
CA ASP A 758 19.15 10.42 -15.38
C ASP A 758 18.65 11.38 -14.29
N GLY A 759 17.67 12.22 -14.63
CA GLY A 759 17.05 13.18 -13.72
C GLY A 759 16.34 12.58 -12.51
N ARG A 760 16.24 11.24 -12.40
CA ARG A 760 15.69 10.53 -11.24
C ARG A 760 16.77 10.11 -10.24
N SER A 761 18.03 10.04 -10.66
CA SER A 761 19.13 9.60 -9.79
C SER A 761 19.51 10.70 -8.81
N GLN A 762 19.66 10.36 -7.53
CA GLN A 762 20.29 11.25 -6.54
C GLN A 762 21.73 11.57 -6.92
N ASN A 763 22.39 10.68 -7.67
CA ASN A 763 23.72 10.87 -8.21
C ASN A 763 23.64 11.31 -9.67
N LYS A 764 23.80 12.61 -9.93
CA LYS A 764 23.72 13.25 -11.26
C LYS A 764 24.80 12.80 -12.27
N GLN A 765 25.57 11.77 -11.95
CA GLN A 765 26.61 11.21 -12.81
C GLN A 765 26.24 9.86 -13.45
N GLU A 766 25.09 9.27 -13.08
CA GLU A 766 24.76 7.91 -13.52
C GLU A 766 23.85 7.91 -14.76
N ASP A 767 24.18 7.03 -15.71
CA ASP A 767 23.37 6.68 -16.89
C ASP A 767 23.27 5.14 -17.02
N PHE A 768 22.16 4.65 -17.56
CA PHE A 768 21.84 3.23 -17.72
C PHE A 768 21.56 2.89 -19.18
N ASN A 769 21.90 1.66 -19.58
CA ASN A 769 21.51 1.07 -20.86
C ASN A 769 20.04 0.63 -20.83
N SER A 770 19.13 1.59 -20.67
CA SER A 770 17.68 1.39 -20.66
C SER A 770 17.00 2.19 -21.77
N TRP A 771 15.96 1.61 -22.39
CA TRP A 771 15.17 2.30 -23.41
C TRP A 771 14.40 3.48 -22.80
N CYS A 772 13.82 3.29 -21.60
CA CYS A 772 12.95 4.32 -21.04
C CYS A 772 13.66 5.62 -20.62
N HIS A 773 14.88 5.49 -20.08
CA HIS A 773 15.67 6.61 -19.60
C HIS A 773 17.13 6.40 -19.99
N GLY A 774 17.82 7.48 -20.37
CA GLY A 774 19.25 7.43 -20.69
C GLY A 774 19.57 7.35 -22.17
N ALA A 775 20.87 7.16 -22.45
CA ALA A 775 21.42 7.25 -23.79
C ALA A 775 20.82 6.26 -24.80
N LEU A 776 20.38 5.07 -24.39
CA LEU A 776 19.88 4.03 -25.30
C LEU A 776 18.56 4.46 -25.97
N GLY A 777 17.59 4.97 -25.20
CA GLY A 777 16.35 5.49 -25.77
C GLY A 777 16.57 6.68 -26.69
N ILE A 778 17.53 7.56 -26.33
CA ILE A 778 17.95 8.67 -27.18
C ILE A 778 18.52 8.12 -28.49
N GLU A 779 19.50 7.22 -28.43
CA GLU A 779 20.14 6.59 -29.58
C GLU A 779 19.11 5.97 -30.54
N ILE A 780 18.16 5.18 -30.02
CA ILE A 780 17.06 4.58 -30.78
C ILE A 780 16.24 5.67 -31.50
N SER A 781 15.86 6.73 -30.78
CA SER A 781 15.07 7.83 -31.36
C SER A 781 15.82 8.59 -32.45
N ARG A 782 17.14 8.78 -32.32
CA ARG A 782 17.95 9.52 -33.29
C ARG A 782 18.12 8.73 -34.58
N ASN A 783 18.33 7.41 -34.50
CA ASN A 783 18.32 6.54 -35.67
C ASN A 783 16.95 6.57 -36.36
N ALA A 784 15.86 6.41 -35.60
CA ALA A 784 14.51 6.42 -36.14
C ALA A 784 14.16 7.74 -36.86
N ILE A 785 14.56 8.89 -36.31
CA ILE A 785 14.38 10.19 -36.98
C ILE A 785 15.14 10.24 -38.31
N LEU A 786 16.40 9.79 -38.33
CA LEU A 786 17.21 9.82 -39.56
C LEU A 786 16.71 8.84 -40.63
N GLU A 787 16.08 7.73 -40.23
CA GLU A 787 15.57 6.70 -41.14
C GLU A 787 14.16 7.03 -41.67
N GLU A 788 13.29 7.55 -40.82
CA GLU A 788 11.87 7.72 -41.14
C GLU A 788 11.49 9.15 -41.55
N CYS A 789 12.23 10.17 -41.07
CA CYS A 789 11.86 11.56 -41.31
C CYS A 789 12.61 12.15 -42.51
N SER A 790 11.92 12.94 -43.32
CA SER A 790 12.51 13.68 -44.44
C SER A 790 12.37 15.19 -44.25
N ASN A 791 13.08 15.98 -45.07
CA ASN A 791 13.11 17.45 -44.98
C ASN A 791 13.63 18.00 -43.63
N LEU A 792 14.55 17.27 -42.98
CA LEU A 792 15.24 17.74 -41.78
C LEU A 792 16.30 18.79 -42.15
N ASP A 793 16.42 19.82 -41.33
CA ASP A 793 17.47 20.84 -41.45
C ASP A 793 18.86 20.26 -41.16
N ASP A 794 19.88 20.77 -41.86
CA ASP A 794 21.27 20.32 -41.72
C ASP A 794 21.81 20.45 -40.28
N THR A 795 21.37 21.47 -39.54
CA THR A 795 21.75 21.67 -38.13
C THR A 795 21.18 20.55 -37.27
N ILE A 796 19.91 20.20 -37.46
CA ILE A 796 19.27 19.08 -36.75
C ILE A 796 20.02 17.79 -37.10
N ILE A 797 20.20 17.48 -38.39
CA ILE A 797 20.91 16.27 -38.85
C ILE A 797 22.30 16.17 -38.20
N THR A 798 23.02 17.29 -38.11
CA THR A 798 24.34 17.36 -37.47
C THR A 798 24.25 16.99 -36.00
N ILE A 799 23.31 17.57 -35.23
CA ILE A 799 23.11 17.25 -33.82
C ILE A 799 22.74 15.77 -33.62
N LEU A 800 21.83 15.23 -34.44
CA LEU A 800 21.43 13.82 -34.35
C LEU A 800 22.66 12.90 -34.55
N LYS A 801 23.51 13.18 -35.54
CA LYS A 801 24.74 12.41 -35.79
C LYS A 801 25.75 12.54 -34.67
N GLU A 802 25.89 13.72 -34.08
CA GLU A 802 26.75 13.94 -32.91
C GLU A 802 26.23 13.20 -31.66
N ASP A 803 24.92 13.19 -31.43
CA ASP A 803 24.28 12.39 -30.35
C ASP A 803 24.61 10.90 -30.53
N LEU A 804 24.44 10.36 -31.74
CA LEU A 804 24.74 8.95 -32.04
C LEU A 804 26.21 8.60 -31.80
N GLN A 805 27.13 9.46 -32.23
CA GLN A 805 28.57 9.26 -31.95
C GLN A 805 28.86 9.29 -30.45
N TYR A 806 28.19 10.18 -29.71
CA TYR A 806 28.36 10.30 -28.27
C TYR A 806 27.83 9.08 -27.53
N ALA A 807 26.60 8.63 -27.86
CA ALA A 807 25.99 7.44 -27.29
C ALA A 807 26.87 6.20 -27.51
N LYS A 808 27.41 6.03 -28.73
CA LYS A 808 28.35 4.95 -29.05
C LYS A 808 29.65 5.05 -28.24
N LYS A 809 30.21 6.25 -28.07
CA LYS A 809 31.45 6.48 -27.31
C LYS A 809 31.30 6.15 -25.82
N THR A 810 30.17 6.50 -25.21
CA THR A 810 29.96 6.32 -23.76
C THR A 810 29.35 4.99 -23.38
N LYS A 811 28.97 4.16 -24.36
CA LYS A 811 28.25 2.89 -24.19
C LYS A 811 28.84 1.92 -23.16
N SER A 812 30.15 1.70 -23.18
CA SER A 812 30.82 0.79 -22.24
C SER A 812 30.91 1.35 -20.81
N LEU A 813 30.63 2.65 -20.62
CA LEU A 813 30.65 3.33 -19.34
C LEU A 813 29.28 3.30 -18.65
N ARG A 814 28.22 2.95 -19.39
CA ARG A 814 26.83 2.88 -18.91
C ARG A 814 26.57 1.60 -18.12
N ARG A 815 25.76 1.68 -17.06
CA ARG A 815 25.36 0.52 -16.26
C ARG A 815 24.24 -0.29 -16.92
N PHE A 816 24.07 -1.53 -16.49
CA PHE A 816 22.92 -2.36 -16.84
C PHE A 816 22.04 -2.59 -15.62
N HIS A 817 20.72 -2.61 -15.81
CA HIS A 817 19.84 -3.17 -14.81
C HIS A 817 20.00 -4.69 -14.76
N ILE A 818 19.74 -5.26 -13.58
CA ILE A 818 19.82 -6.71 -13.36
C ILE A 818 18.67 -7.44 -14.07
N ASN A 819 17.53 -6.76 -14.31
CA ASN A 819 16.31 -7.38 -14.82
C ASN A 819 16.33 -7.67 -16.34
N ASN A 820 15.44 -8.58 -16.71
CA ASN A 820 15.27 -9.13 -18.05
C ASN A 820 14.05 -8.49 -18.75
N SER A 821 13.90 -7.17 -18.66
CA SER A 821 12.77 -6.45 -19.28
C SER A 821 13.13 -5.81 -20.63
N LEU A 822 12.13 -5.45 -21.44
CA LEU A 822 12.32 -4.58 -22.62
C LEU A 822 12.53 -3.12 -22.20
N CYS A 823 11.77 -2.64 -21.21
CA CYS A 823 11.74 -1.23 -20.86
C CYS A 823 13.10 -0.70 -20.35
N HIS A 824 13.70 -1.43 -19.40
CA HIS A 824 14.95 -1.04 -18.77
C HIS A 824 15.87 -2.23 -18.48
N GLY A 825 15.64 -3.36 -19.11
CA GLY A 825 16.42 -4.57 -18.91
C GLY A 825 17.29 -4.94 -20.10
N LYS A 826 17.92 -6.10 -19.98
CA LYS A 826 18.85 -6.62 -20.99
C LYS A 826 18.22 -6.80 -22.38
N PHE A 827 16.93 -7.11 -22.47
CA PHE A 827 16.29 -7.36 -23.75
C PHE A 827 16.05 -6.10 -24.56
N GLY A 828 15.71 -4.97 -23.92
CA GLY A 828 15.66 -3.67 -24.61
C GLY A 828 17.01 -3.27 -25.20
N TYR A 829 18.10 -3.56 -24.47
CA TYR A 829 19.45 -3.35 -24.98
C TYR A 829 19.80 -4.28 -26.15
N PHE A 830 19.57 -5.60 -26.02
CA PHE A 830 19.89 -6.53 -27.10
C PHE A 830 19.03 -6.36 -28.34
N PHE A 831 17.80 -5.87 -28.17
CA PHE A 831 16.91 -5.47 -29.26
C PHE A 831 17.58 -4.43 -30.17
N HIS A 832 18.26 -3.44 -29.59
CA HIS A 832 18.96 -2.39 -30.35
C HIS A 832 20.31 -2.82 -30.91
N GLU A 833 21.03 -3.68 -30.18
CA GLU A 833 22.43 -4.02 -30.49
C GLU A 833 22.63 -5.05 -31.60
N GLU A 834 21.55 -5.67 -32.09
CA GLU A 834 21.58 -6.78 -33.05
C GLU A 834 22.59 -7.90 -32.67
N ASN A 835 22.94 -8.02 -31.38
CA ASN A 835 23.99 -8.92 -30.92
C ASN A 835 23.43 -10.32 -30.69
N SER A 836 23.22 -11.03 -31.80
CA SER A 836 22.63 -12.36 -31.85
C SER A 836 23.33 -13.38 -30.95
N ASN A 837 24.65 -13.30 -30.75
CA ASN A 837 25.39 -14.28 -29.95
C ASN A 837 25.13 -14.16 -28.44
N ALA A 838 25.11 -12.93 -27.89
CA ALA A 838 24.80 -12.72 -26.48
C ALA A 838 23.34 -13.06 -26.17
N LEU A 839 22.43 -12.69 -27.06
CA LEU A 839 21.03 -13.07 -26.95
C LEU A 839 20.85 -14.59 -27.07
N THR A 840 21.46 -15.24 -28.06
CA THR A 840 21.40 -16.71 -28.22
C THR A 840 21.93 -17.42 -26.98
N HIS A 841 23.00 -16.91 -26.35
CA HIS A 841 23.47 -17.46 -25.07
C HIS A 841 22.46 -17.27 -23.94
N LEU A 842 21.81 -16.10 -23.82
CA LEU A 842 20.74 -15.87 -22.86
C LEU A 842 19.51 -16.75 -23.11
N LEU A 843 19.05 -16.86 -24.36
CA LEU A 843 17.94 -17.71 -24.78
C LEU A 843 18.28 -19.20 -24.55
N SER A 844 19.54 -19.60 -24.74
CA SER A 844 20.03 -20.98 -24.51
C SER A 844 20.01 -21.40 -23.04
N LYS A 845 19.98 -20.44 -22.10
CA LYS A 845 19.75 -20.71 -20.67
C LYS A 845 18.28 -20.97 -20.33
N GLY A 846 17.38 -20.81 -21.32
CA GLY A 846 15.93 -20.96 -21.16
C GLY A 846 15.32 -19.70 -20.54
N ILE A 847 14.30 -19.14 -21.20
CA ILE A 847 13.40 -18.17 -20.55
C ILE A 847 12.22 -18.96 -20.02
N HIS A 848 12.08 -18.95 -18.70
CA HIS A 848 11.07 -19.71 -18.00
C HIS A 848 9.76 -18.94 -18.01
N ILE A 849 8.79 -19.42 -18.80
CA ILE A 849 7.43 -18.89 -18.80
C ILE A 849 6.51 -19.98 -18.25
N ASP A 850 6.11 -19.83 -16.99
CA ASP A 850 5.14 -20.71 -16.34
C ASP A 850 3.79 -19.98 -16.21
N ALA A 851 2.76 -20.55 -16.82
CA ALA A 851 1.38 -20.07 -16.75
C ALA A 851 0.84 -20.02 -15.32
N ASP A 852 1.27 -20.96 -14.47
CA ASP A 852 0.80 -21.13 -13.09
C ASP A 852 1.70 -20.45 -12.06
N ASP A 853 2.80 -19.85 -12.50
CA ASP A 853 3.65 -19.00 -11.68
C ASP A 853 3.15 -17.56 -11.71
N LEU A 854 2.44 -17.15 -10.68
CA LEU A 854 1.99 -15.77 -10.52
C LEU A 854 3.13 -14.83 -10.10
N TYR A 855 4.30 -15.36 -9.69
CA TYR A 855 5.45 -14.56 -9.29
C TYR A 855 6.20 -13.95 -10.48
N MET A 856 6.05 -14.57 -11.65
CA MET A 856 6.60 -14.08 -12.91
C MET A 856 5.87 -12.79 -13.31
N ASN A 857 6.60 -11.74 -13.65
CA ASN A 857 6.01 -10.58 -14.31
C ASN A 857 5.70 -11.01 -15.76
N LYS A 858 4.42 -11.05 -16.10
CA LYS A 858 3.88 -11.60 -17.35
C LYS A 858 3.66 -10.53 -18.41
N SER A 859 4.19 -9.34 -18.20
CA SER A 859 4.04 -8.23 -19.12
C SER A 859 5.02 -8.30 -20.28
N LEU A 860 4.66 -7.62 -21.36
CA LEU A 860 5.54 -7.42 -22.50
C LEU A 860 6.72 -6.52 -22.13
N MET A 861 6.46 -5.37 -21.51
CA MET A 861 7.48 -4.32 -21.34
C MET A 861 8.35 -4.50 -20.09
N GLN A 862 7.81 -5.06 -19.00
CA GLN A 862 8.54 -5.26 -17.74
C GLN A 862 8.88 -6.74 -17.46
N GLY A 863 8.24 -7.67 -18.17
CA GLY A 863 8.26 -9.09 -17.88
C GLY A 863 9.05 -9.94 -18.87
N GLU A 864 8.99 -11.26 -18.64
CA GLU A 864 9.73 -12.27 -19.41
C GLU A 864 9.19 -12.45 -20.85
N LEU A 865 7.97 -12.00 -21.15
CA LEU A 865 7.43 -12.05 -22.51
C LEU A 865 8.20 -11.15 -23.48
N GLY A 866 8.78 -10.06 -22.98
CA GLY A 866 9.62 -9.16 -23.78
C GLY A 866 10.82 -9.87 -24.40
N ALA A 867 11.34 -10.89 -23.71
CA ALA A 867 12.44 -11.72 -24.17
C ALA A 867 12.13 -12.47 -25.47
N TYR A 868 10.95 -13.08 -25.51
CA TYR A 868 10.48 -13.83 -26.65
C TYR A 868 10.15 -12.90 -27.82
N TYR A 869 9.59 -11.72 -27.54
CA TYR A 869 9.43 -10.68 -28.56
C TYR A 869 10.78 -10.25 -29.16
N THR A 870 11.82 -9.99 -28.34
CA THR A 870 13.16 -9.65 -28.86
C THR A 870 13.71 -10.75 -29.76
N HIS A 871 13.48 -12.02 -29.43
CA HIS A 871 13.84 -13.13 -30.30
C HIS A 871 13.09 -13.08 -31.64
N LEU A 872 11.77 -12.85 -31.64
CA LEU A 872 10.99 -12.72 -32.88
C LEU A 872 11.49 -11.56 -33.73
N PHE A 873 11.68 -10.38 -33.14
CA PHE A 873 12.05 -9.17 -33.85
C PHE A 873 13.39 -9.32 -34.59
N LEU A 874 14.41 -9.89 -33.95
CA LEU A 874 15.73 -10.04 -34.57
C LEU A 874 15.81 -11.15 -35.63
N ASN A 875 14.87 -12.10 -35.63
CA ASN A 875 14.93 -13.27 -36.52
C ASN A 875 13.85 -13.26 -37.61
N CYS A 876 12.93 -12.30 -37.61
CA CYS A 876 11.83 -12.22 -38.57
C CYS A 876 11.74 -10.82 -39.17
N LEU A 877 11.86 -10.73 -40.50
CA LEU A 877 11.72 -9.46 -41.24
C LEU A 877 10.27 -8.94 -41.15
N GLY A 878 10.13 -7.62 -41.03
CA GLY A 878 8.82 -6.95 -41.06
C GLY A 878 8.04 -7.00 -39.74
N MET A 879 8.68 -7.39 -38.64
CA MET A 879 8.08 -7.33 -37.30
C MET A 879 7.86 -5.87 -36.86
N PRO A 880 6.70 -5.53 -36.28
CA PRO A 880 6.46 -4.20 -35.74
C PRO A 880 7.43 -3.93 -34.58
N ASN A 881 7.91 -2.69 -34.46
CA ASN A 881 8.83 -2.28 -33.41
C ASN A 881 8.03 -1.68 -32.25
N ILE A 882 7.88 -2.45 -31.17
CA ILE A 882 7.12 -2.01 -30.00
C ILE A 882 7.75 -0.79 -29.32
N LEU A 883 9.07 -0.58 -29.41
CA LEU A 883 9.77 0.51 -28.74
C LEU A 883 9.60 1.86 -29.47
N LEU A 884 9.23 1.82 -30.75
CA LEU A 884 8.99 3.00 -31.61
C LEU A 884 7.54 3.12 -32.07
N LEU A 885 6.69 2.13 -31.75
CA LEU A 885 5.34 1.99 -32.27
C LEU A 885 5.31 2.04 -33.80
N THR A 886 6.23 1.31 -34.47
CA THR A 886 6.30 1.19 -35.94
C THR A 886 5.86 -0.17 -36.45
#